data_AF-A0A0V0RQJ8-F1
#
_entry.id   AF-A0A0V0RQJ8-F1
#
_cell.length_a   1.000
_cell.length_b   1.000
_cell.length_c   1.000
_cell.angle_alpha   90.00
_cell.angle_beta   90.00
_cell.angle_gamma   90.00
#
_symmetry.space_group_name_H-M   'P 1'
#
loop_
_entity.id
_entity.type
_entity.pdbx_description
1 polymer ?
#
loop_
_entity_poly.entity_id
_entity_poly.type
_entity_poly.pdbx_seq_one_letter_code
_entity_poly.pdbx_strand_id
1 'polypeptide(L)'
;MACRNKNAIIQFGSKMLVQLLNEIVRDWKINRQNKINIEYAIADIWRRYGIANLISPDIIPDEQNVSINRLAFNEIDLKFFHTSAILSKRTKQAIANTCLSMMKNILKNLINDAMNTSLILPEIFVNSKLAAIIDFEFNLFKVSSSFKNTPYNKSTIIKDLKIKDLLKMNFSFNWADYFLGLRIPSLSNSSFQILLINSGYFIYMDKILKSTPNSTIIAYLLWILVLNRIEFLDDKYNKIVEEERKQTFNRNRFCDTYILSEHLSGLDLIIGSLYANNILINRIKNECEQYVNTLVGTYLERVDRIKWLNKRKKAELVEKIKKLSFQIAYSKLILNQTWIDHHYGELIDVSSLTKTVDIPLSPLSTDASYVISKNRIQIGGANLRSPFFNINLPKAVNYGSFGTIVAHEIGHAFDSVGTMYDSNGIHKNNYSEKFFDHQQQCLIEQYNKFCYTSAESWETFCVDGEMTKNENFADNIGLSISFHAYRKHATNFDDNKTLPWLKQFSDEQIFFITFAQSFCLIPFNDNALHYAFLADEHPPYFVRILGSLMNNPQFSEIFNCPVGSKMNPSKKMKLIDRCLLCFAHHYTQFREAEITALLNMFNVNVAIKHNLSTSFCIVESISMDDVLKLLSRSILLRYGCILWSQASTYSELYKDLSSKIHLLEPYFDREQSFKFFVESFGKKVSGEYKRKRMEELSFLNIQGKVDLTNPDNQFMLIEDYGKLSGLPPPENPVQIFFGRLIKFGMNKVVSRYNLKDRIFIGNTSMNPTLSFLMANIGEVQSGDLVLDPYVGSGSILLPAAHFGGYCVGVEIDYNVLHGKSKPSRCTASARHPDECIRANFKQYGLEAKYVDVLVADSSKSSIWNSHARFDCILTDPPYGIREKGAKVKQKQLPDFWLLKDRSTETVHYPSKAKYCLNDLVLDLLNFAATCLNEGGHLVYWLPVCKNQFDEAQIPKHPCLKIVSTSLQLLTKTYGRVLISMVKIREPSDYIEPETSEWVRISRDHWHKRRKTGGKRKPLHKKRKYELGRPPAMTKLGSKRIHIVRVRGGNRKYRALRLETGNYSWGSEGCTRKTRIIDVVYNASNNELVRTKTLVKSAIVVIDATPFRQWYENHYALPIGRKKGAKLTEQEEAIFNATRSKAAEKKLAKRRITAKVEPALEEQFQSGRLLACITSRPGQVGRADGYVLEGKELEFYLRKIKAKKSK
;
A
#
# COMPACT_ATOMS: atom_id res chain seq x y z
N MET A 1 61.10 5.52 8.48
CA MET A 1 62.28 5.91 9.31
C MET A 1 62.66 7.37 9.14
N ALA A 2 62.87 7.87 7.91
CA ALA A 2 63.22 9.27 7.64
C ALA A 2 62.30 10.30 8.34
N CYS A 3 60.98 10.16 8.20
CA CYS A 3 60.01 11.07 8.84
C CYS A 3 60.11 11.08 10.38
N ARG A 4 60.51 9.98 11.03
CA ARG A 4 60.59 9.89 12.51
C ARG A 4 61.92 10.41 13.07
N ASN A 5 62.93 10.66 12.24
CA ASN A 5 64.27 11.07 12.70
C ASN A 5 64.30 12.58 13.05
N LYS A 6 63.91 12.90 14.29
CA LYS A 6 63.86 14.27 14.79
C LYS A 6 65.21 15.01 14.70
N ASN A 7 66.32 14.32 14.98
CA ASN A 7 67.65 14.95 14.99
C ASN A 7 68.03 15.47 13.60
N ALA A 8 67.78 14.69 12.55
CA ALA A 8 67.99 15.14 11.17
C ALA A 8 67.06 16.30 10.82
N ILE A 9 65.77 16.23 11.19
CA ILE A 9 64.79 17.30 10.90
C ILE A 9 65.22 18.62 11.57
N ILE A 10 65.65 18.58 12.83
CA ILE A 10 66.16 19.75 13.57
C ILE A 10 67.45 20.29 12.93
N GLN A 11 68.36 19.41 12.50
CA GLN A 11 69.61 19.81 11.84
C GLN A 11 69.36 20.59 10.54
N PHE A 12 68.39 20.17 9.73
CA PHE A 12 68.03 20.86 8.48
C PHE A 12 67.09 22.05 8.70
N GLY A 13 66.25 22.03 9.73
CA GLY A 13 65.31 23.10 10.07
C GLY A 13 64.43 23.48 8.87
N SER A 14 64.31 24.78 8.61
CA SER A 14 63.59 25.30 7.44
C SER A 14 64.45 25.47 6.17
N LYS A 15 65.77 25.20 6.23
CA LYS A 15 66.72 25.51 5.14
C LYS A 15 66.31 24.90 3.80
N MET A 16 65.84 23.65 3.83
CA MET A 16 65.39 22.94 2.62
C MET A 16 64.12 23.56 2.02
N LEU A 17 63.17 23.99 2.86
CA LEU A 17 61.98 24.69 2.39
C LEU A 17 62.33 26.06 1.81
N VAL A 18 63.22 26.80 2.47
CA VAL A 18 63.68 28.12 2.02
C VAL A 18 64.41 28.03 0.67
N GLN A 19 65.28 27.03 0.51
CA GLN A 19 65.96 26.74 -0.76
C GLN A 19 64.96 26.38 -1.86
N LEU A 20 64.04 25.46 -1.58
CA LEU A 20 62.99 25.04 -2.50
C LEU A 20 62.16 26.22 -3.01
N LEU A 21 61.68 27.06 -2.09
CA LEU A 21 60.86 28.22 -2.44
C LEU A 21 61.63 29.22 -3.32
N ASN A 22 62.93 29.40 -3.10
CA ASN A 22 63.78 30.25 -3.95
C ASN A 22 63.96 29.68 -5.35
N GLU A 23 64.25 28.39 -5.46
CA GLU A 23 64.43 27.69 -6.73
C GLU A 23 63.15 27.78 -7.56
N ILE A 24 62.00 27.52 -6.94
CA ILE A 24 60.68 27.63 -7.57
C ILE A 24 60.42 29.06 -8.09
N VAL A 25 60.69 30.09 -7.28
CA VAL A 25 60.48 31.49 -7.70
C VAL A 25 61.39 31.88 -8.87
N ARG A 26 62.61 31.33 -8.93
CA ARG A 26 63.50 31.50 -10.09
C ARG A 26 62.94 30.79 -11.32
N ASP A 27 62.47 29.56 -11.16
CA ASP A 27 61.91 28.75 -12.24
C ASP A 27 60.64 29.36 -12.84
N TRP A 28 59.85 30.11 -12.07
CA TRP A 28 58.65 30.79 -12.57
C TRP A 28 58.93 32.04 -13.43
N LYS A 29 60.19 32.48 -13.52
CA LYS A 29 60.61 33.61 -14.37
C LYS A 29 61.00 33.11 -15.76
N ILE A 30 60.03 33.00 -16.66
CA ILE A 30 60.19 32.31 -17.95
C ILE A 30 60.48 33.27 -19.12
N ASN A 31 60.20 34.56 -18.96
CA ASN A 31 60.38 35.56 -20.02
C ASN A 31 61.66 36.40 -19.85
N ARG A 32 62.21 36.92 -20.96
CA ARG A 32 63.36 37.86 -21.01
C ARG A 32 63.19 39.12 -20.13
N GLN A 33 61.97 39.41 -19.67
CA GLN A 33 61.63 40.52 -18.78
C GLN A 33 61.79 40.23 -17.28
N ASN A 34 62.24 39.02 -16.90
CA ASN A 34 62.53 38.63 -15.50
C ASN A 34 61.33 38.69 -14.53
N LYS A 35 60.09 38.68 -15.07
CA LYS A 35 58.83 38.66 -14.31
C LYS A 35 58.31 37.23 -14.14
N ILE A 36 57.69 36.96 -12.99
CA ILE A 36 57.06 35.67 -12.66
C ILE A 36 55.79 35.49 -13.50
N ASN A 37 55.66 34.34 -14.16
CA ASN A 37 54.46 33.92 -14.88
C ASN A 37 53.54 33.14 -13.91
N ILE A 38 52.35 33.69 -13.64
CA ILE A 38 51.43 33.16 -12.62
C ILE A 38 50.79 31.85 -13.10
N GLU A 39 50.34 31.81 -14.35
CA GLU A 39 49.67 30.67 -14.94
C GLU A 39 50.59 29.46 -15.01
N TYR A 40 51.85 29.66 -15.39
CA TYR A 40 52.86 28.62 -15.30
C TYR A 40 53.11 28.17 -13.86
N ALA A 41 53.20 29.12 -12.91
CA ALA A 41 53.44 28.81 -11.50
C ALA A 41 52.36 27.90 -10.91
N ILE A 42 51.09 28.18 -11.23
CA ILE A 42 49.92 27.37 -10.82
C ILE A 42 50.08 25.93 -11.32
N ALA A 43 50.39 25.74 -12.60
CA ALA A 43 50.58 24.42 -13.19
C ALA A 43 51.81 23.68 -12.65
N ASP A 44 52.94 24.39 -12.46
CA ASP A 44 54.20 23.82 -12.01
C ASP A 44 54.12 23.27 -10.57
N ILE A 45 53.36 23.95 -9.68
CA ILE A 45 53.11 23.47 -8.31
C ILE A 45 52.41 22.12 -8.32
N TRP A 46 51.32 21.99 -9.09
CA TRP A 46 50.58 20.74 -9.19
C TRP A 46 51.46 19.65 -9.79
N ARG A 47 52.14 19.94 -10.89
CA ARG A 47 52.98 18.98 -11.62
C ARG A 47 54.15 18.44 -10.79
N ARG A 48 54.89 19.29 -10.07
CA ARG A 48 56.07 18.86 -9.30
C ARG A 48 55.74 18.26 -7.94
N TYR A 49 54.66 18.72 -7.31
CA TYR A 49 54.42 18.44 -5.90
C TYR A 49 53.07 17.77 -5.62
N GLY A 50 52.20 17.60 -6.63
CA GLY A 50 50.85 17.08 -6.45
C GLY A 50 49.95 17.97 -5.59
N ILE A 51 50.32 19.25 -5.42
CA ILE A 51 49.60 20.17 -4.53
C ILE A 51 48.53 20.90 -5.33
N ALA A 52 47.27 20.60 -5.02
CA ALA A 52 46.14 21.33 -5.55
C ALA A 52 46.17 22.80 -5.11
N ASN A 53 45.92 23.68 -6.07
CA ASN A 53 45.88 25.14 -5.92
C ASN A 53 44.75 25.70 -6.82
N LEU A 54 44.79 27.00 -7.15
CA LEU A 54 43.79 27.74 -7.94
C LEU A 54 43.18 26.97 -9.13
N ILE A 55 43.99 26.28 -9.94
CA ILE A 55 43.50 25.43 -11.03
C ILE A 55 44.29 24.12 -11.01
N SER A 56 43.62 23.04 -10.63
CA SER A 56 44.21 21.71 -10.57
C SER A 56 43.51 20.82 -11.59
N PRO A 57 44.26 20.15 -12.49
CA PRO A 57 43.67 19.16 -13.37
C PRO A 57 43.28 17.92 -12.58
N ASP A 58 42.15 17.34 -12.95
CA ASP A 58 41.67 16.04 -12.47
C ASP A 58 41.56 15.06 -13.65
N ILE A 59 41.62 13.77 -13.37
CA ILE A 59 41.54 12.70 -14.36
C ILE A 59 40.31 11.87 -14.05
N ILE A 60 39.26 12.09 -14.83
CA ILE A 60 37.99 11.39 -14.62
C ILE A 60 37.70 10.43 -15.78
N PRO A 61 37.05 9.28 -15.52
CA PRO A 61 36.55 8.42 -16.59
C PRO A 61 35.60 9.18 -17.51
N ASP A 62 35.65 8.91 -18.81
CA ASP A 62 34.70 9.47 -19.76
C ASP A 62 33.31 8.85 -19.54
N GLU A 63 32.30 9.70 -19.32
CA GLU A 63 30.92 9.26 -19.02
C GLU A 63 30.25 8.51 -20.18
N GLN A 64 30.75 8.66 -21.41
CA GLN A 64 30.25 7.97 -22.61
C GLN A 64 31.13 6.77 -22.98
N ASN A 65 32.40 6.76 -22.58
CA ASN A 65 33.34 5.66 -22.81
C ASN A 65 34.27 5.45 -21.61
N VAL A 66 33.82 4.65 -20.64
CA VAL A 66 34.57 4.35 -19.41
C VAL A 66 35.94 3.67 -19.61
N SER A 67 36.30 3.29 -20.84
CA SER A 67 37.63 2.73 -21.16
C SER A 67 38.71 3.79 -21.33
N ILE A 68 38.34 5.08 -21.43
CA ILE A 68 39.27 6.20 -21.56
C ILE A 68 39.05 7.20 -20.42
N ASN A 69 40.10 7.94 -20.08
CA ASN A 69 40.04 9.05 -19.14
C ASN A 69 40.04 10.40 -19.87
N ARG A 70 39.45 11.42 -19.25
CA ARG A 70 39.44 12.80 -19.71
C ARG A 70 40.11 13.68 -18.67
N LEU A 71 40.85 14.67 -19.15
CA LEU A 71 41.38 15.74 -18.32
C LEU A 71 40.25 16.71 -18.00
N ALA A 72 39.92 16.84 -16.72
CA ALA A 72 38.86 17.72 -16.23
C ALA A 72 39.45 18.86 -15.39
N PHE A 73 38.78 20.00 -15.40
CA PHE A 73 39.06 21.15 -14.54
C PHE A 73 37.78 21.49 -13.80
N ASN A 74 37.85 21.52 -12.47
CA ASN A 74 36.73 21.84 -11.59
C ASN A 74 37.11 22.91 -10.55
N GLU A 75 36.16 23.42 -9.77
CA GLU A 75 36.50 24.19 -8.58
C GLU A 75 37.39 23.38 -7.64
N ILE A 76 38.26 24.09 -6.90
CA ILE A 76 39.21 23.49 -5.99
C ILE A 76 38.84 23.75 -4.53
N ASP A 77 39.25 22.81 -3.69
CA ASP A 77 39.11 22.92 -2.25
C ASP A 77 40.12 23.90 -1.66
N LEU A 78 39.58 25.02 -1.19
CA LEU A 78 40.34 26.13 -0.59
C LEU A 78 40.85 25.74 0.81
N LYS A 79 42.07 26.17 1.17
CA LYS A 79 42.82 25.71 2.35
C LYS A 79 42.42 26.39 3.67
N PHE A 80 42.00 27.65 3.65
CA PHE A 80 41.61 28.41 4.85
C PHE A 80 40.11 28.40 5.11
N PHE A 81 39.32 28.42 4.03
CA PHE A 81 37.91 28.75 4.10
C PHE A 81 36.99 27.63 3.64
N HIS A 82 37.52 26.41 3.38
CA HIS A 82 36.83 25.23 2.85
C HIS A 82 35.36 25.07 3.28
N THR A 83 35.08 25.28 4.56
CA THR A 83 33.78 25.03 5.22
C THR A 83 33.04 26.30 5.66
N SER A 84 33.58 27.48 5.35
CA SER A 84 33.21 28.74 6.04
C SER A 84 32.03 29.51 5.44
N ALA A 85 31.32 28.96 4.45
CA ALA A 85 30.31 29.66 3.64
C ALA A 85 29.09 29.93 4.48
N ILE A 86 28.84 28.99 5.38
CA ILE A 86 27.65 28.81 6.16
C ILE A 86 27.93 29.18 7.63
N LEU A 87 29.14 29.68 7.92
CA LEU A 87 29.52 30.20 9.23
C LEU A 87 29.08 31.66 9.39
N SER A 88 28.79 32.07 10.62
CA SER A 88 28.47 33.47 10.92
C SER A 88 29.61 34.41 10.53
N LYS A 89 29.29 35.67 10.20
CA LYS A 89 30.32 36.71 9.91
C LYS A 89 31.37 36.82 11.03
N ARG A 90 30.96 36.62 12.29
CA ARG A 90 31.83 36.62 13.46
C ARG A 90 32.83 35.46 13.42
N THR A 91 32.37 34.26 13.09
CA THR A 91 33.22 33.07 13.00
C THR A 91 34.20 33.17 11.84
N LYS A 92 33.77 33.68 10.67
CA LYS A 92 34.67 33.93 9.53
C LYS A 92 35.79 34.91 9.89
N GLN A 93 35.46 35.98 10.62
CA GLN A 93 36.44 36.95 11.10
C GLN A 93 37.42 36.33 12.11
N ALA A 94 36.94 35.47 13.01
CA ALA A 94 37.78 34.76 13.96
C ALA A 94 38.78 33.84 13.24
N ILE A 95 38.32 33.03 12.27
CA ILE A 95 39.17 32.17 11.44
C ILE A 95 40.21 32.99 10.70
N ALA A 96 39.82 34.10 10.07
CA ALA A 96 40.73 34.99 9.37
C ALA A 96 41.82 35.56 10.31
N ASN A 97 41.45 35.96 11.53
CA ASN A 97 42.40 36.48 12.51
C ASN A 97 43.38 35.40 13.00
N THR A 98 42.90 34.18 13.26
CA THR A 98 43.72 33.00 13.62
C THR A 98 44.69 32.65 12.49
N CYS A 99 44.21 32.57 11.25
CA CYS A 99 45.07 32.31 10.08
C CYS A 99 46.14 33.40 9.93
N LEU A 100 45.78 34.67 10.13
CA LEU A 100 46.71 35.79 10.06
C LEU A 100 47.80 35.72 11.16
N SER A 101 47.42 35.33 12.38
CA SER A 101 48.36 35.09 13.50
C SER A 101 49.36 34.00 13.14
N MET A 102 48.85 32.83 12.71
CA MET A 102 49.66 31.70 12.29
C MET A 102 50.62 32.08 11.16
N MET A 103 50.13 32.77 10.12
CA MET A 103 50.93 33.26 9.00
C MET A 103 52.07 34.16 9.46
N LYS A 104 51.79 35.13 10.33
CA LYS A 104 52.81 36.05 10.87
C LYS A 104 53.90 35.30 11.63
N ASN A 105 53.52 34.35 12.49
CA ASN A 105 54.48 33.60 13.30
C ASN A 105 55.36 32.68 12.45
N ILE A 106 54.77 31.97 11.49
CA ILE A 106 55.51 31.09 10.56
C ILE A 106 56.47 31.92 9.70
N LEU A 107 55.99 33.02 9.12
CA LEU A 107 56.83 33.87 8.26
C LEU A 107 57.93 34.57 9.04
N LYS A 108 57.68 35.00 10.28
CA LYS A 108 58.71 35.54 11.16
C LYS A 108 59.85 34.54 11.35
N ASN A 109 59.53 33.28 11.65
CA ASN A 109 60.54 32.23 11.81
C ASN A 109 61.27 31.93 10.50
N LEU A 110 60.54 31.82 9.38
CA LEU A 110 61.15 31.62 8.05
C LEU A 110 62.08 32.76 7.65
N ILE A 111 61.70 34.02 7.91
CA ILE A 111 62.52 35.20 7.62
C ILE A 111 63.78 35.23 8.49
N ASN A 112 63.65 34.91 9.79
CA ASN A 112 64.80 34.85 10.70
C ASN A 112 65.81 33.77 10.28
N ASP A 113 65.33 32.57 9.94
CA ASP A 113 66.17 31.48 9.45
C ASP A 113 66.86 31.81 8.11
N ALA A 114 66.29 32.76 7.38
CA ALA A 114 66.72 33.24 6.07
C ALA A 114 67.72 34.41 6.09
N MET A 115 67.96 35.06 7.23
CA MET A 115 68.65 36.36 7.32
C MET A 115 70.11 36.39 6.78
N ASN A 116 70.70 35.23 6.47
CA ASN A 116 72.05 35.12 5.87
C ASN A 116 72.05 34.73 4.38
N THR A 117 70.93 34.91 3.67
CA THR A 117 70.77 34.47 2.27
C THR A 117 70.12 35.56 1.40
N SER A 118 70.60 35.75 0.16
CA SER A 118 70.03 36.67 -0.83
C SER A 118 68.68 36.17 -1.37
N LEU A 119 67.63 36.29 -0.55
CA LEU A 119 66.33 35.67 -0.75
C LEU A 119 65.29 36.60 -1.40
N ILE A 120 64.55 36.06 -2.36
CA ILE A 120 63.44 36.75 -3.05
C ILE A 120 62.14 36.68 -2.21
N LEU A 121 62.03 35.69 -1.32
CA LEU A 121 60.82 35.40 -0.53
C LEU A 121 60.41 36.50 0.45
N PRO A 122 61.31 37.08 1.28
CA PRO A 122 60.95 38.16 2.19
C PRO A 122 60.35 39.36 1.45
N GLU A 123 60.90 39.73 0.30
CA GLU A 123 60.41 40.84 -0.52
C GLU A 123 58.97 40.59 -1.03
N ILE A 124 58.67 39.37 -1.50
CA ILE A 124 57.34 38.99 -1.98
C ILE A 124 56.30 39.07 -0.85
N PHE A 125 56.60 38.49 0.32
CA PHE A 125 55.66 38.48 1.45
C PHE A 125 55.51 39.85 2.14
N VAL A 126 56.56 40.67 2.18
CA VAL A 126 56.49 42.04 2.71
C VAL A 126 55.61 42.93 1.82
N ASN A 127 55.76 42.80 0.50
CA ASN A 127 55.00 43.60 -0.46
C ASN A 127 53.52 43.18 -0.60
N SER A 128 53.18 41.92 -0.29
CA SER A 128 51.83 41.39 -0.54
C SER A 128 50.78 41.75 0.52
N LYS A 129 51.18 42.24 1.71
CA LYS A 129 50.33 42.43 2.91
C LYS A 129 49.56 41.14 3.26
N LEU A 130 49.95 40.41 4.31
CA LEU A 130 49.38 39.09 4.66
C LEU A 130 47.84 39.01 4.72
N ALA A 131 47.17 40.08 5.14
CA ALA A 131 45.70 40.16 5.12
C ALA A 131 45.12 40.02 3.71
N ALA A 132 45.81 40.54 2.68
CA ALA A 132 45.37 40.45 1.29
C ALA A 132 45.41 39.00 0.75
N ILE A 133 46.29 38.14 1.27
CA ILE A 133 46.31 36.70 0.92
C ILE A 133 45.02 36.04 1.42
N ILE A 134 44.61 36.37 2.66
CA ILE A 134 43.39 35.85 3.28
C ILE A 134 42.16 36.40 2.55
N ASP A 135 42.13 37.71 2.24
CA ASP A 135 41.03 38.35 1.51
C ASP A 135 40.89 37.77 0.09
N PHE A 136 42.01 37.47 -0.57
CA PHE A 136 42.02 36.83 -1.88
C PHE A 136 41.36 35.45 -1.84
N GLU A 137 41.79 34.57 -0.93
CA GLU A 137 41.18 33.25 -0.78
C GLU A 137 39.71 33.35 -0.35
N PHE A 138 39.37 34.31 0.53
CA PHE A 138 37.99 34.56 0.94
C PHE A 138 37.08 34.99 -0.23
N ASN A 139 37.60 35.75 -1.19
CA ASN A 139 36.86 36.13 -2.38
C ASN A 139 36.66 34.95 -3.34
N LEU A 140 37.67 34.10 -3.53
CA LEU A 140 37.53 32.84 -4.26
C LEU A 140 36.49 31.93 -3.59
N PHE A 141 36.48 31.93 -2.27
CA PHE A 141 35.58 31.14 -1.48
C PHE A 141 34.10 31.53 -1.65
N LYS A 142 33.77 32.84 -1.64
CA LYS A 142 32.40 33.32 -1.91
C LYS A 142 31.86 32.85 -3.26
N VAL A 143 32.74 32.78 -4.25
CA VAL A 143 32.39 32.28 -5.59
C VAL A 143 32.18 30.78 -5.52
N SER A 144 33.15 30.01 -5.01
CA SER A 144 33.07 28.55 -4.88
C SER A 144 31.80 28.12 -4.13
N SER A 145 31.46 28.77 -3.01
CA SER A 145 30.25 28.47 -2.24
C SER A 145 28.93 28.66 -3.00
N SER A 146 28.92 29.53 -4.01
CA SER A 146 27.73 29.75 -4.86
C SER A 146 27.52 28.62 -5.87
N PHE A 147 28.54 27.80 -6.12
CA PHE A 147 28.53 26.67 -7.06
C PHE A 147 28.57 25.30 -6.37
N LYS A 148 29.11 25.19 -5.15
CA LYS A 148 29.12 23.95 -4.34
C LYS A 148 27.71 23.47 -3.93
N ASN A 149 26.77 24.40 -3.71
CA ASN A 149 25.40 24.08 -3.28
C ASN A 149 24.40 23.84 -4.43
N THR A 150 24.89 23.77 -5.68
CA THR A 150 24.03 23.41 -6.81
C THR A 150 23.95 21.88 -6.90
N PRO A 151 22.78 21.25 -6.72
CA PRO A 151 22.68 19.79 -6.82
C PRO A 151 23.17 19.33 -8.19
N TYR A 152 23.92 18.23 -8.22
CA TYR A 152 24.41 17.53 -9.42
C TYR A 152 23.32 17.32 -10.50
N ASN A 153 22.03 17.39 -10.12
CA ASN A 153 20.86 17.25 -10.99
C ASN A 153 20.52 18.45 -11.89
N LYS A 154 21.11 19.64 -11.70
CA LYS A 154 20.98 20.71 -12.70
C LYS A 154 22.18 20.65 -13.62
N SER A 155 22.12 19.80 -14.65
CA SER A 155 22.95 19.90 -15.86
C SER A 155 24.24 20.65 -15.58
N THR A 156 25.17 19.98 -14.88
CA THR A 156 26.51 20.51 -14.62
C THR A 156 26.94 21.17 -15.93
N ILE A 157 27.32 22.44 -15.90
CA ILE A 157 27.71 23.17 -17.11
C ILE A 157 29.10 22.66 -17.51
N ILE A 158 29.20 21.35 -17.77
CA ILE A 158 30.33 20.62 -18.32
C ILE A 158 30.37 21.04 -19.77
N LYS A 159 31.37 21.84 -20.11
CA LYS A 159 31.69 22.12 -21.50
C LYS A 159 32.78 21.15 -21.91
N ASP A 160 32.44 20.21 -22.78
CA ASP A 160 33.44 19.47 -23.55
C ASP A 160 34.04 20.43 -24.58
N LEU A 161 35.31 20.78 -24.37
CA LEU A 161 36.02 21.79 -25.14
C LEU A 161 37.27 21.19 -25.76
N LYS A 162 37.59 21.59 -26.99
CA LYS A 162 38.95 21.43 -27.49
C LYS A 162 39.82 22.53 -26.89
N ILE A 163 41.11 22.27 -26.69
CA ILE A 163 42.05 23.30 -26.20
C ILE A 163 41.97 24.58 -27.04
N LYS A 164 41.88 24.46 -28.38
CA LYS A 164 41.72 25.62 -29.27
C LYS A 164 40.47 26.47 -28.97
N ASP A 165 39.41 25.87 -28.46
CA ASP A 165 38.15 26.54 -28.17
C ASP A 165 38.23 27.22 -26.80
N LEU A 166 38.89 26.60 -25.81
CA LEU A 166 39.23 27.24 -24.54
C LEU A 166 40.15 28.45 -24.73
N LEU A 167 41.18 28.33 -25.57
CA LEU A 167 42.10 29.43 -25.89
C LEU A 167 41.41 30.61 -26.61
N LYS A 168 40.25 30.40 -27.23
CA LYS A 168 39.43 31.45 -27.85
C LYS A 168 38.43 32.09 -26.89
N MET A 169 38.23 31.52 -25.70
CA MET A 169 37.35 32.13 -24.70
C MET A 169 37.99 33.42 -24.16
N ASN A 170 37.15 34.40 -23.88
CA ASN A 170 37.59 35.72 -23.40
C ASN A 170 37.93 35.70 -21.90
N PHE A 171 38.96 34.94 -21.53
CA PHE A 171 39.55 34.93 -20.19
C PHE A 171 40.79 35.83 -20.16
N SER A 172 41.03 36.51 -19.03
CA SER A 172 42.32 37.17 -18.78
C SER A 172 43.43 36.19 -18.41
N PHE A 173 43.09 35.03 -17.84
CA PHE A 173 43.97 33.93 -17.52
C PHE A 173 44.58 33.31 -18.79
N ASN A 174 45.91 33.30 -18.88
CA ASN A 174 46.60 32.71 -20.03
C ASN A 174 46.70 31.17 -19.94
N TRP A 175 45.67 30.49 -20.46
CA TRP A 175 45.64 29.03 -20.53
C TRP A 175 46.80 28.40 -21.31
N ALA A 176 47.40 29.11 -22.28
CA ALA A 176 48.56 28.59 -23.00
C ALA A 176 49.79 28.47 -22.10
N ASP A 177 50.04 29.47 -21.24
CA ASP A 177 51.14 29.45 -20.27
C ASP A 177 50.90 28.42 -19.16
N TYR A 178 49.64 28.22 -18.76
CA TYR A 178 49.26 27.14 -17.84
C TYR A 178 49.56 25.76 -18.43
N PHE A 179 49.14 25.49 -19.68
CA PHE A 179 49.44 24.21 -20.34
C PHE A 179 50.93 24.02 -20.58
N LEU A 180 51.68 25.09 -20.84
CA LEU A 180 53.15 25.07 -20.89
C LEU A 180 53.75 24.65 -19.54
N GLY A 181 53.22 25.15 -18.42
CA GLY A 181 53.65 24.81 -17.06
C GLY A 181 53.38 23.37 -16.65
N LEU A 182 52.33 22.75 -17.19
CA LEU A 182 52.09 21.32 -17.03
C LEU A 182 53.15 20.47 -17.74
N ARG A 183 53.90 21.05 -18.71
CA ARG A 183 54.94 20.37 -19.50
C ARG A 183 54.48 19.05 -20.11
N ILE A 184 53.24 19.07 -20.60
CA ILE A 184 52.57 17.93 -21.20
C ILE A 184 52.69 18.04 -22.73
N PRO A 185 53.45 17.17 -23.42
CA PRO A 185 53.65 17.27 -24.87
C PRO A 185 52.35 17.21 -25.67
N SER A 186 51.41 16.35 -25.27
CA SER A 186 50.14 16.13 -26.00
C SER A 186 49.16 17.30 -25.95
N LEU A 187 49.26 18.20 -24.95
CA LEU A 187 48.43 19.42 -24.85
C LEU A 187 48.87 20.50 -25.85
N SER A 188 50.00 20.32 -26.54
CA SER A 188 50.35 21.13 -27.71
C SER A 188 49.42 20.87 -28.90
N ASN A 189 48.70 19.74 -28.91
CA ASN A 189 47.68 19.45 -29.91
C ASN A 189 46.39 20.25 -29.62
N SER A 190 46.15 21.25 -30.45
CA SER A 190 44.96 22.12 -30.40
C SER A 190 43.61 21.38 -30.47
N SER A 191 43.58 20.11 -30.91
CA SER A 191 42.38 19.28 -30.98
C SER A 191 42.10 18.43 -29.74
N PHE A 192 43.01 18.39 -28.76
CA PHE A 192 42.83 17.62 -27.53
C PHE A 192 41.59 18.12 -26.76
N GLN A 193 40.78 17.18 -26.26
CA GLN A 193 39.53 17.49 -25.55
C GLN A 193 39.73 17.51 -24.04
N ILE A 194 39.12 18.50 -23.39
CA ILE A 194 39.12 18.68 -21.94
C ILE A 194 37.69 18.93 -21.46
N LEU A 195 37.44 18.64 -20.18
CA LEU A 195 36.16 18.90 -19.53
C LEU A 195 36.31 20.11 -18.60
N LEU A 196 35.54 21.17 -18.84
CA LEU A 196 35.45 22.30 -17.92
C LEU A 196 34.16 22.18 -17.11
N ILE A 197 34.27 21.69 -15.88
CA ILE A 197 33.16 21.50 -14.95
C ILE A 197 32.87 22.86 -14.29
N ASN A 198 31.59 23.15 -14.03
CA ASN A 198 31.16 24.40 -13.39
C ASN A 198 31.77 25.65 -14.05
N SER A 199 31.71 25.75 -15.39
CA SER A 199 32.36 26.83 -16.16
C SER A 199 32.05 28.27 -15.68
N GLY A 200 30.96 28.48 -14.94
CA GLY A 200 30.67 29.74 -14.24
C GLY A 200 31.73 30.12 -13.19
N TYR A 201 32.21 29.17 -12.39
CA TYR A 201 33.27 29.39 -11.39
C TYR A 201 34.52 30.01 -12.03
N PHE A 202 34.98 29.44 -13.15
CA PHE A 202 36.17 29.90 -13.86
C PHE A 202 36.04 31.35 -14.39
N ILE A 203 34.84 31.80 -14.77
CA ILE A 203 34.59 33.19 -15.17
C ILE A 203 34.75 34.16 -14.00
N TYR A 204 34.26 33.80 -12.82
CA TYR A 204 34.39 34.64 -11.63
C TYR A 204 35.80 34.59 -11.04
N MET A 205 36.45 33.43 -11.05
CA MET A 205 37.85 33.28 -10.68
C MET A 205 38.74 34.17 -11.56
N ASP A 206 38.55 34.17 -12.88
CA ASP A 206 39.27 35.03 -13.82
C ASP A 206 39.16 36.53 -13.47
N LYS A 207 37.95 36.99 -13.12
CA LYS A 207 37.73 38.36 -12.65
C LYS A 207 38.49 38.68 -11.36
N ILE A 208 38.49 37.74 -10.40
CA ILE A 208 39.21 37.91 -9.13
C ILE A 208 40.71 38.00 -9.39
N LEU A 209 41.27 37.09 -10.21
CA LEU A 209 42.68 37.11 -10.60
C LEU A 209 43.06 38.44 -11.26
N LYS A 210 42.26 38.93 -12.22
CA LYS A 210 42.49 40.20 -12.90
C LYS A 210 42.50 41.42 -11.95
N SER A 211 41.65 41.40 -10.93
CA SER A 211 41.54 42.49 -9.94
C SER A 211 42.58 42.43 -8.81
N THR A 212 43.28 41.30 -8.66
CA THR A 212 44.20 41.07 -7.55
C THR A 212 45.64 41.39 -7.96
N PRO A 213 46.42 42.13 -7.15
CA PRO A 213 47.82 42.38 -7.45
C PRO A 213 48.62 41.07 -7.63
N ASN A 214 49.47 40.99 -8.65
CA ASN A 214 50.30 39.81 -8.93
C ASN A 214 51.15 39.40 -7.72
N SER A 215 51.66 40.36 -6.93
CA SER A 215 52.42 40.09 -5.71
C SER A 215 51.61 39.30 -4.67
N THR A 216 50.31 39.56 -4.55
CA THR A 216 49.40 38.84 -3.65
C THR A 216 49.13 37.42 -4.15
N ILE A 217 48.89 37.22 -5.46
CA ILE A 217 48.66 35.89 -6.05
C ILE A 217 49.92 35.02 -5.90
N ILE A 218 51.10 35.57 -6.18
CA ILE A 218 52.37 34.85 -6.04
C ILE A 218 52.62 34.50 -4.56
N ALA A 219 52.38 35.44 -3.64
CA ALA A 219 52.52 35.17 -2.22
C ALA A 219 51.54 34.08 -1.73
N TYR A 220 50.31 34.04 -2.28
CA TYR A 220 49.34 32.99 -2.01
C TYR A 220 49.83 31.61 -2.46
N LEU A 221 50.34 31.49 -3.69
CA LEU A 221 50.87 30.23 -4.23
C LEU A 221 52.06 29.70 -3.42
N LEU A 222 52.97 30.59 -3.02
CA LEU A 222 54.09 30.24 -2.14
C LEU A 222 53.61 29.85 -0.74
N TRP A 223 52.57 30.53 -0.24
CA TRP A 223 51.98 30.18 1.05
C TRP A 223 51.33 28.79 1.05
N ILE A 224 50.66 28.39 -0.04
CA ILE A 224 50.15 27.01 -0.19
C ILE A 224 51.29 26.00 -0.06
N LEU A 225 52.44 26.25 -0.70
CA LEU A 225 53.61 25.37 -0.59
C LEU A 225 54.13 25.30 0.86
N VAL A 226 54.21 26.44 1.55
CA VAL A 226 54.60 26.50 2.97
C VAL A 226 53.63 25.67 3.83
N LEU A 227 52.32 25.86 3.68
CA LEU A 227 51.31 25.11 4.44
C LEU A 227 51.42 23.60 4.25
N ASN A 228 51.71 23.14 3.03
CA ASN A 228 51.85 21.70 2.73
C ASN A 228 53.18 21.10 3.20
N ARG A 229 54.10 21.92 3.71
CA ARG A 229 55.44 21.48 4.16
C ARG A 229 55.74 21.78 5.62
N ILE A 230 54.94 22.65 6.26
CA ILE A 230 55.20 23.16 7.61
C ILE A 230 55.29 22.04 8.67
N GLU A 231 54.41 21.04 8.58
CA GLU A 231 54.36 19.93 9.54
C GLU A 231 55.57 18.98 9.41
N PHE A 232 56.35 19.07 8.33
CA PHE A 232 57.59 18.30 8.15
C PHE A 232 58.82 19.00 8.75
N LEU A 233 58.68 20.26 9.18
CA LEU A 233 59.79 21.03 9.76
C LEU A 233 60.00 20.74 11.24
N ASP A 234 61.00 21.39 11.83
CA ASP A 234 61.38 21.25 13.23
C ASP A 234 60.33 21.79 14.22
N ASP A 235 60.55 21.53 15.51
CA ASP A 235 59.54 21.69 16.56
C ASP A 235 59.06 23.14 16.74
N LYS A 236 59.85 24.15 16.36
CA LYS A 236 59.42 25.57 16.44
C LYS A 236 58.28 25.91 15.48
N TYR A 237 58.15 25.20 14.36
CA TYR A 237 57.01 25.36 13.44
C TYR A 237 55.81 24.51 13.86
N ASN A 238 56.06 23.27 14.29
CA ASN A 238 54.99 22.39 14.76
C ASN A 238 54.28 23.01 15.97
N LYS A 239 55.02 23.65 16.89
CA LYS A 239 54.45 24.35 18.04
C LYS A 239 53.49 25.48 17.67
N ILE A 240 53.76 26.22 16.58
CA ILE A 240 52.82 27.24 16.07
C ILE A 240 51.53 26.57 15.59
N VAL A 241 51.64 25.43 14.88
CA VAL A 241 50.47 24.66 14.43
C VAL A 241 49.71 24.07 15.62
N GLU A 242 50.39 23.59 16.66
CA GLU A 242 49.79 23.07 17.89
C GLU A 242 48.97 24.13 18.64
N GLU A 243 49.56 25.31 18.84
CA GLU A 243 48.93 26.45 19.53
C GLU A 243 47.68 26.91 18.78
N GLU A 244 47.75 27.00 17.45
CA GLU A 244 46.65 27.47 16.61
C GLU A 244 45.55 26.42 16.45
N ARG A 245 45.89 25.13 16.32
CA ARG A 245 44.91 24.03 16.23
C ARG A 245 44.41 23.53 17.59
N LYS A 246 44.99 24.01 18.69
CA LYS A 246 44.73 23.53 20.06
C LYS A 246 44.87 22.00 20.19
N GLN A 247 45.86 21.44 19.50
CA GLN A 247 46.11 19.99 19.47
C GLN A 247 47.60 19.74 19.65
N THR A 248 47.95 18.68 20.38
CA THR A 248 49.34 18.23 20.51
C THR A 248 49.78 17.49 19.25
N PHE A 249 50.92 17.91 18.70
CA PHE A 249 51.55 17.33 17.54
C PHE A 249 52.41 16.15 17.96
N ASN A 250 52.03 14.97 17.49
CA ASN A 250 52.81 13.76 17.67
C ASN A 250 53.47 13.38 16.35
N ARG A 251 54.79 13.54 16.26
CA ARG A 251 55.59 13.23 15.07
C ARG A 251 55.39 11.80 14.57
N ASN A 252 55.37 10.81 15.46
CA ASN A 252 55.20 9.41 15.05
C ASN A 252 53.82 9.20 14.43
N ARG A 253 52.77 9.72 15.08
CA ARG A 253 51.41 9.66 14.56
C ARG A 253 51.29 10.39 13.22
N PHE A 254 51.88 11.58 13.09
CA PHE A 254 51.92 12.33 11.83
C PHE A 254 52.57 11.50 10.72
N CYS A 255 53.73 10.90 10.98
CA CYS A 255 54.42 10.06 10.00
C CYS A 255 53.58 8.84 9.59
N ASP A 256 52.91 8.21 10.55
CA ASP A 256 52.06 7.05 10.29
C ASP A 256 50.85 7.46 9.44
N THR A 257 50.16 8.55 9.82
CA THR A 257 49.05 9.10 9.04
C THR A 257 49.48 9.53 7.64
N TYR A 258 50.64 10.18 7.48
CA TYR A 258 51.13 10.63 6.19
C TYR A 258 51.45 9.47 5.25
N ILE A 259 52.16 8.45 5.77
CA ILE A 259 52.51 7.25 5.00
C ILE A 259 51.25 6.46 4.60
N LEU A 260 50.24 6.43 5.46
CA LEU A 260 48.97 5.75 5.22
C LEU A 260 47.95 6.59 4.43
N SER A 261 48.30 7.81 4.03
CA SER A 261 47.40 8.67 3.25
C SER A 261 47.24 8.16 1.81
N GLU A 262 46.04 8.30 1.25
CA GLU A 262 45.71 7.84 -0.11
C GLU A 262 46.21 8.80 -1.22
N HIS A 263 47.04 9.79 -0.88
CA HIS A 263 47.59 10.75 -1.83
C HIS A 263 48.75 10.16 -2.64
N LEU A 264 49.07 10.76 -3.79
CA LEU A 264 50.22 10.43 -4.66
C LEU A 264 51.60 10.37 -3.95
N SER A 265 51.68 10.78 -2.68
CA SER A 265 52.90 10.74 -1.87
C SER A 265 52.85 9.76 -0.68
N GLY A 266 51.71 9.09 -0.47
CA GLY A 266 51.55 8.01 0.50
C GLY A 266 52.05 6.67 -0.03
N LEU A 267 52.21 5.68 0.86
CA LEU A 267 52.68 4.31 0.53
C LEU A 267 51.67 3.26 0.99
N ASP A 268 50.40 3.66 1.06
CA ASP A 268 49.28 2.90 1.59
C ASP A 268 49.04 1.58 0.82
N LEU A 269 49.13 1.58 -0.51
CA LEU A 269 48.98 0.36 -1.33
C LEU A 269 50.18 -0.59 -1.17
N ILE A 270 51.39 -0.06 -0.99
CA ILE A 270 52.58 -0.88 -0.68
C ILE A 270 52.40 -1.59 0.65
N ILE A 271 52.02 -0.86 1.69
CA ILE A 271 51.79 -1.45 3.02
C ILE A 271 50.56 -2.36 2.99
N GLY A 272 49.53 -1.99 2.23
CA GLY A 272 48.34 -2.78 1.99
C GLY A 272 48.64 -4.14 1.35
N SER A 273 49.67 -4.24 0.49
CA SER A 273 50.10 -5.53 -0.07
C SER A 273 50.59 -6.50 1.01
N LEU A 274 51.27 -5.99 2.06
CA LEU A 274 51.69 -6.80 3.21
C LEU A 274 50.50 -7.27 4.02
N TYR A 275 49.48 -6.42 4.20
CA TYR A 275 48.22 -6.79 4.83
C TYR A 275 47.47 -7.87 4.03
N ALA A 276 47.42 -7.75 2.71
CA ALA A 276 46.75 -8.68 1.80
C ALA A 276 47.39 -10.08 1.76
N ASN A 277 48.71 -10.17 2.00
CA ASN A 277 49.44 -11.44 2.05
C ASN A 277 49.14 -12.30 3.30
N ASN A 278 48.37 -11.77 4.27
CA ASN A 278 48.03 -12.51 5.48
C ASN A 278 46.87 -13.51 5.25
N ILE A 279 47.11 -14.80 5.52
CA ILE A 279 46.15 -15.90 5.34
C ILE A 279 44.82 -15.65 6.08
N LEU A 280 44.86 -15.02 7.26
CA LEU A 280 43.66 -14.72 8.04
C LEU A 280 42.73 -13.75 7.30
N ILE A 281 43.30 -12.76 6.60
CA ILE A 281 42.54 -11.77 5.83
C ILE A 281 41.82 -12.44 4.66
N ASN A 282 42.44 -13.44 4.02
CA ASN A 282 41.81 -14.22 2.95
C ASN A 282 40.60 -15.02 3.45
N ARG A 283 40.72 -15.63 4.63
CA ARG A 283 39.60 -16.34 5.26
C ARG A 283 38.44 -15.40 5.56
N ILE A 284 38.71 -14.23 6.15
CA ILE A 284 37.68 -13.24 6.48
C ILE A 284 37.04 -12.67 5.22
N LYS A 285 37.84 -12.35 4.20
CA LYS A 285 37.36 -11.89 2.89
C LYS A 285 36.37 -12.87 2.27
N ASN A 286 36.71 -14.15 2.22
CA ASN A 286 35.83 -15.20 1.65
C ASN A 286 34.51 -15.32 2.43
N GLU A 287 34.52 -15.12 3.75
CA GLU A 287 33.30 -15.09 4.56
C GLU A 287 32.44 -13.86 4.21
N CYS A 288 33.05 -12.68 4.11
CA CYS A 288 32.36 -11.44 3.72
C CYS A 288 31.73 -11.53 2.32
N GLU A 289 32.36 -12.23 1.37
CA GLU A 289 31.79 -12.47 0.02
C GLU A 289 30.46 -13.25 0.07
N GLN A 290 30.25 -14.11 1.07
CA GLN A 290 28.96 -14.79 1.25
C GLN A 290 27.84 -13.83 1.67
N TYR A 291 28.16 -12.86 2.53
CA TYR A 291 27.23 -11.79 2.91
C TYR A 291 26.85 -10.96 1.68
N VAL A 292 27.83 -10.56 0.87
CA VAL A 292 27.63 -9.83 -0.38
C VAL A 292 26.67 -10.57 -1.31
N ASN A 293 26.91 -11.87 -1.57
CA ASN A 293 26.05 -12.68 -2.43
C ASN A 293 24.59 -12.73 -1.92
N THR A 294 24.43 -12.83 -0.60
CA THR A 294 23.11 -12.84 0.04
C THR A 294 22.39 -11.49 -0.16
N LEU A 295 23.10 -10.38 0.07
CA LEU A 295 22.56 -9.03 -0.10
C LEU A 295 22.18 -8.75 -1.55
N VAL A 296 23.01 -9.14 -2.53
CA VAL A 296 22.70 -9.05 -3.96
C VAL A 296 21.44 -9.83 -4.30
N GLY A 297 21.30 -11.06 -3.78
CA GLY A 297 20.08 -11.87 -3.94
C GLY A 297 18.84 -11.19 -3.37
N THR A 298 18.94 -10.58 -2.18
CA THR A 298 17.84 -9.83 -1.55
C THR A 298 17.47 -8.57 -2.34
N TYR A 299 18.44 -7.86 -2.93
CA TYR A 299 18.19 -6.74 -3.83
C TYR A 299 17.42 -7.17 -5.09
N LEU A 300 17.83 -8.25 -5.75
CA LEU A 300 17.15 -8.78 -6.93
C LEU A 300 15.68 -9.12 -6.62
N GLU A 301 15.42 -9.82 -5.51
CA GLU A 301 14.06 -10.15 -5.06
C GLU A 301 13.23 -8.90 -4.74
N ARG A 302 13.86 -7.83 -4.24
CA ARG A 302 13.17 -6.58 -3.93
C ARG A 302 12.74 -5.87 -5.21
N VAL A 303 13.59 -5.80 -6.23
CA VAL A 303 13.30 -5.16 -7.52
C VAL A 303 12.05 -5.76 -8.18
N ASP A 304 11.91 -7.09 -8.15
CA ASP A 304 10.74 -7.76 -8.72
C ASP A 304 9.42 -7.30 -8.08
N ARG A 305 9.44 -6.99 -6.78
CA ARG A 305 8.27 -6.56 -6.00
C ARG A 305 7.92 -5.08 -6.17
N ILE A 306 8.78 -4.28 -6.80
CA ILE A 306 8.53 -2.85 -7.01
C ILE A 306 7.44 -2.66 -8.07
N LYS A 307 6.25 -2.18 -7.68
CA LYS A 307 5.08 -2.11 -8.59
C LYS A 307 5.00 -0.86 -9.46
N TRP A 308 5.84 0.14 -9.21
CA TRP A 308 5.87 1.39 -9.96
C TRP A 308 6.86 1.36 -11.13
N LEU A 309 7.85 0.45 -11.09
CA LEU A 309 8.77 0.21 -12.20
C LEU A 309 8.12 -0.65 -13.29
N ASN A 310 8.28 -0.27 -14.55
CA ASN A 310 7.86 -1.08 -15.69
C ASN A 310 8.78 -2.31 -15.90
N LYS A 311 8.33 -3.26 -16.70
CA LYS A 311 9.05 -4.53 -16.92
C LYS A 311 10.44 -4.33 -17.53
N ARG A 312 10.59 -3.37 -18.46
CA ARG A 312 11.87 -3.02 -19.09
C ARG A 312 12.85 -2.46 -18.07
N LYS A 313 12.42 -1.50 -17.26
CA LYS A 313 13.22 -0.84 -16.23
C LYS A 313 13.63 -1.79 -15.12
N LYS A 314 12.74 -2.70 -14.71
CA LYS A 314 13.11 -3.82 -13.84
C LYS A 314 14.21 -4.68 -14.45
N ALA A 315 14.13 -5.00 -15.74
CA ALA A 315 15.16 -5.78 -16.41
C ALA A 315 16.50 -5.04 -16.47
N GLU A 316 16.50 -3.74 -16.77
CA GLU A 316 17.70 -2.89 -16.77
C GLU A 316 18.34 -2.84 -15.36
N LEU A 317 17.54 -2.67 -14.29
CA LEU A 317 18.01 -2.69 -12.92
C LEU A 317 18.53 -4.07 -12.50
N VAL A 318 17.84 -5.14 -12.86
CA VAL A 318 18.28 -6.52 -12.61
C VAL A 318 19.60 -6.80 -13.33
N GLU A 319 19.76 -6.34 -14.57
CA GLU A 319 21.03 -6.46 -15.30
C GLU A 319 22.15 -5.70 -14.58
N LYS A 320 21.87 -4.47 -14.14
CA LYS A 320 22.83 -3.65 -13.40
C LYS A 320 23.28 -4.31 -12.11
N ILE A 321 22.34 -4.83 -11.30
CA ILE A 321 22.65 -5.57 -10.06
C ILE A 321 23.50 -6.81 -10.36
N LYS A 322 23.16 -7.57 -11.41
CA LYS A 322 23.89 -8.78 -11.79
C LYS A 322 25.32 -8.50 -12.26
N LYS A 323 25.56 -7.33 -12.84
CA LYS A 323 26.89 -6.88 -13.28
C LYS A 323 27.67 -6.11 -12.21
N LEU A 324 27.12 -5.94 -11.00
CA LEU A 324 27.89 -5.32 -9.91
C LEU A 324 29.15 -6.13 -9.67
N SER A 325 30.29 -5.45 -9.71
CA SER A 325 31.57 -6.04 -9.31
C SER A 325 31.89 -5.63 -7.88
N PHE A 326 32.61 -6.49 -7.15
CA PHE A 326 32.93 -6.26 -5.75
C PHE A 326 34.44 -6.38 -5.53
N GLN A 327 35.04 -5.35 -4.93
CA GLN A 327 36.38 -5.40 -4.36
C GLN A 327 36.26 -5.46 -2.84
N ILE A 328 36.35 -6.66 -2.27
CA ILE A 328 36.30 -6.87 -0.83
C ILE A 328 37.72 -7.00 -0.28
N ALA A 329 38.02 -6.21 0.75
CA ALA A 329 39.30 -6.13 1.45
C ALA A 329 40.45 -5.52 0.65
N TYR A 330 40.78 -6.08 -0.53
CA TYR A 330 41.91 -5.65 -1.35
C TYR A 330 41.74 -6.11 -2.80
N SER A 331 42.40 -5.41 -3.73
CA SER A 331 42.52 -5.82 -5.13
C SER A 331 43.71 -6.74 -5.35
N LYS A 332 43.59 -7.74 -6.23
CA LYS A 332 44.71 -8.61 -6.60
C LYS A 332 45.86 -7.84 -7.28
N LEU A 333 45.61 -6.63 -7.80
CA LEU A 333 46.62 -5.78 -8.44
C LEU A 333 47.78 -5.46 -7.50
N ILE A 334 47.50 -5.19 -6.22
CA ILE A 334 48.55 -4.82 -5.24
C ILE A 334 49.42 -6.02 -4.83
N LEU A 335 49.06 -7.25 -5.24
CA LEU A 335 49.92 -8.42 -5.05
C LEU A 335 50.97 -8.56 -6.17
N ASN A 336 50.84 -7.77 -7.24
CA ASN A 336 51.79 -7.78 -8.35
C ASN A 336 52.86 -6.70 -8.13
N GLN A 337 54.08 -7.13 -7.82
CA GLN A 337 55.22 -6.25 -7.59
C GLN A 337 55.50 -5.32 -8.78
N THR A 338 55.42 -5.82 -10.02
CA THR A 338 55.65 -4.98 -11.22
C THR A 338 54.64 -3.85 -11.36
N TRP A 339 53.39 -4.06 -10.90
CA TRP A 339 52.37 -3.03 -10.90
C TRP A 339 52.66 -1.98 -9.81
N ILE A 340 53.05 -2.41 -8.61
CA ILE A 340 53.44 -1.51 -7.50
C ILE A 340 54.63 -0.64 -7.91
N ASP A 341 55.69 -1.25 -8.47
CA ASP A 341 56.90 -0.55 -8.87
C ASP A 341 56.59 0.48 -9.98
N HIS A 342 55.69 0.14 -10.90
CA HIS A 342 55.22 1.07 -11.94
C HIS A 342 54.33 2.19 -11.37
N HIS A 343 53.47 1.90 -10.38
CA HIS A 343 52.58 2.89 -9.78
C HIS A 343 53.34 3.96 -8.97
N TYR A 344 54.38 3.56 -8.23
CA TYR A 344 55.18 4.46 -7.40
C TYR A 344 56.51 4.92 -8.06
N GLY A 345 56.80 4.48 -9.29
CA GLY A 345 57.94 4.97 -10.06
C GLY A 345 57.78 6.43 -10.52
N GLU A 346 58.82 7.04 -11.06
CA GLU A 346 58.70 8.35 -11.70
C GLU A 346 57.84 8.20 -12.97
N LEU A 347 56.71 8.89 -13.10
CA LEU A 347 56.10 9.24 -14.40
C LEU A 347 54.91 10.22 -14.23
N ILE A 348 55.00 11.38 -14.89
CA ILE A 348 53.82 12.03 -15.49
C ILE A 348 54.05 12.03 -17.01
N ASP A 349 53.87 10.87 -17.66
CA ASP A 349 53.67 10.81 -19.11
C ASP A 349 52.18 10.95 -19.41
N VAL A 350 51.83 11.81 -20.34
CA VAL A 350 50.45 12.16 -20.66
C VAL A 350 49.75 11.09 -21.46
N SER A 351 50.53 10.23 -22.15
CA SER A 351 50.00 9.00 -22.73
C SER A 351 49.45 8.05 -21.66
N SER A 352 49.88 8.18 -20.41
CA SER A 352 49.37 7.42 -19.26
C SER A 352 48.15 8.08 -18.61
N LEU A 353 48.01 9.42 -18.68
CA LEU A 353 46.87 10.15 -18.10
C LEU A 353 45.54 9.86 -18.82
N THR A 354 45.58 9.57 -20.12
CA THR A 354 44.39 9.19 -20.92
C THR A 354 44.08 7.70 -20.89
N LYS A 355 45.01 6.87 -20.39
CA LYS A 355 44.79 5.45 -20.16
C LYS A 355 44.14 5.25 -18.80
N THR A 356 43.19 4.34 -18.73
CA THR A 356 42.52 3.96 -17.49
C THR A 356 43.50 3.20 -16.59
N VAL A 357 44.03 3.88 -15.58
CA VAL A 357 44.73 3.24 -14.47
C VAL A 357 43.71 2.94 -13.37
N ASP A 358 43.38 1.67 -13.19
CA ASP A 358 42.50 1.23 -12.12
C ASP A 358 43.24 1.23 -10.78
N ILE A 359 43.19 2.36 -10.06
CA ILE A 359 43.73 2.45 -8.70
C ILE A 359 42.69 1.84 -7.74
N PRO A 360 43.03 0.75 -7.03
CA PRO A 360 42.11 0.11 -6.10
C PRO A 360 42.04 0.86 -4.77
N LEU A 361 40.90 0.79 -4.09
CA LEU A 361 40.79 1.25 -2.70
C LEU A 361 41.81 0.53 -1.81
N SER A 362 42.47 1.29 -0.95
CA SER A 362 43.50 0.78 -0.05
C SER A 362 42.95 -0.28 0.92
N PRO A 363 43.66 -1.40 1.15
CA PRO A 363 43.25 -2.37 2.17
C PRO A 363 43.22 -1.82 3.59
N LEU A 364 43.96 -0.74 3.82
CA LEU A 364 44.08 -0.07 5.12
C LEU A 364 43.01 1.00 5.31
N SER A 365 42.27 1.33 4.25
CA SER A 365 41.18 2.30 4.30
C SER A 365 40.00 1.76 5.10
N THR A 366 39.43 2.60 5.95
CA THR A 366 38.14 2.35 6.61
C THR A 366 36.96 2.77 5.74
N ASP A 367 37.22 3.12 4.47
CA ASP A 367 36.19 3.58 3.56
C ASP A 367 35.46 2.45 2.83
N ALA A 368 34.28 2.77 2.34
CA ALA A 368 33.43 1.97 1.48
C ALA A 368 32.84 2.89 0.41
N SER A 369 32.85 2.46 -0.85
CA SER A 369 32.34 3.32 -1.92
C SER A 369 31.78 2.55 -3.12
N TYR A 370 30.83 3.17 -3.79
CA TYR A 370 30.33 2.76 -5.10
C TYR A 370 30.98 3.57 -6.23
N VAL A 371 31.83 2.91 -7.01
CA VAL A 371 32.48 3.46 -8.20
C VAL A 371 31.56 3.31 -9.41
N ILE A 372 30.82 4.38 -9.71
CA ILE A 372 29.79 4.44 -10.76
C ILE A 372 30.33 3.99 -12.13
N SER A 373 31.47 4.50 -12.56
CA SER A 373 32.08 4.24 -13.88
C SER A 373 32.44 2.77 -14.13
N LYS A 374 32.52 1.98 -13.07
CA LYS A 374 32.85 0.54 -13.13
C LYS A 374 31.71 -0.35 -12.64
N ASN A 375 30.58 0.25 -12.24
CA ASN A 375 29.50 -0.44 -11.54
C ASN A 375 30.09 -1.35 -10.43
N ARG A 376 30.99 -0.79 -9.61
CA ARG A 376 31.82 -1.54 -8.66
C ARG A 376 31.66 -1.03 -7.25
N ILE A 377 31.49 -1.93 -6.30
CA ILE A 377 31.52 -1.63 -4.87
C ILE A 377 32.89 -2.00 -4.32
N GLN A 378 33.53 -1.08 -3.61
CA GLN A 378 34.83 -1.28 -2.98
C GLN A 378 34.70 -1.13 -1.47
N ILE A 379 35.14 -2.14 -0.72
CA ILE A 379 35.15 -2.13 0.74
C ILE A 379 36.59 -2.37 1.20
N GLY A 380 37.17 -1.39 1.90
CA GLY A 380 38.53 -1.48 2.43
C GLY A 380 38.68 -2.60 3.47
N GLY A 381 39.85 -3.22 3.54
CA GLY A 381 40.15 -4.31 4.48
C GLY A 381 39.99 -3.92 5.95
N ALA A 382 40.16 -2.64 6.30
CA ALA A 382 39.98 -2.17 7.66
C ALA A 382 38.52 -2.20 8.14
N ASN A 383 37.53 -2.39 7.25
CA ASN A 383 36.14 -2.65 7.58
C ASN A 383 35.83 -4.14 7.90
N LEU A 384 36.77 -5.05 7.64
CA LEU A 384 36.60 -6.49 7.88
C LEU A 384 37.05 -6.90 9.29
N ARG A 385 36.89 -6.01 10.27
CA ARG A 385 37.25 -6.21 11.68
C ARG A 385 36.23 -5.53 12.58
N SER A 386 36.25 -5.86 13.87
CA SER A 386 35.37 -5.23 14.87
C SER A 386 35.57 -3.70 14.91
N PRO A 387 34.47 -2.92 15.05
CA PRO A 387 33.09 -3.35 15.31
C PRO A 387 32.28 -3.75 14.05
N PHE A 388 32.81 -3.54 12.84
CA PHE A 388 32.06 -3.72 11.60
C PHE A 388 31.88 -5.19 11.21
N PHE A 389 32.92 -6.03 11.32
CA PHE A 389 32.81 -7.45 11.03
C PHE A 389 33.64 -8.30 11.99
N ASN A 390 33.06 -9.40 12.48
CA ASN A 390 33.81 -10.38 13.26
C ASN A 390 33.28 -11.79 13.02
N ILE A 391 34.13 -12.66 12.49
CA ILE A 391 33.77 -14.05 12.18
C ILE A 391 33.35 -14.85 13.43
N ASN A 392 33.74 -14.43 14.64
CA ASN A 392 33.41 -15.11 15.89
C ASN A 392 32.15 -14.54 16.58
N LEU A 393 31.52 -13.51 16.04
CA LEU A 393 30.27 -12.96 16.56
C LEU A 393 29.05 -13.53 15.81
N PRO A 394 27.84 -13.47 16.40
CA PRO A 394 26.63 -13.92 15.72
C PRO A 394 26.37 -13.16 14.43
N LYS A 395 25.70 -13.81 13.48
CA LYS A 395 25.38 -13.20 12.18
C LYS A 395 24.55 -11.93 12.31
N ALA A 396 23.68 -11.83 13.33
CA ALA A 396 22.91 -10.63 13.62
C ALA A 396 23.79 -9.38 13.78
N VAL A 397 24.95 -9.52 14.44
CA VAL A 397 25.92 -8.43 14.61
C VAL A 397 26.49 -8.03 13.25
N ASN A 398 27.01 -8.99 12.50
CA ASN A 398 27.68 -8.71 11.21
C ASN A 398 26.71 -8.19 10.13
N TYR A 399 25.45 -8.64 10.11
CA TYR A 399 24.46 -8.06 9.19
C TYR A 399 24.02 -6.66 9.67
N GLY A 400 23.91 -6.42 10.97
CA GLY A 400 23.58 -5.10 11.53
C GLY A 400 24.59 -4.02 11.15
N SER A 401 25.88 -4.35 11.17
CA SER A 401 26.98 -3.46 10.80
C SER A 401 27.46 -3.68 9.35
N PHE A 402 28.39 -4.60 9.09
CA PHE A 402 29.00 -4.83 7.76
C PHE A 402 27.95 -5.06 6.66
N GLY A 403 26.91 -5.84 6.94
CA GLY A 403 25.84 -6.09 5.97
C GLY A 403 25.09 -4.82 5.57
N THR A 404 24.89 -3.89 6.51
CA THR A 404 24.26 -2.59 6.23
C THR A 404 25.18 -1.68 5.41
N ILE A 405 26.49 -1.67 5.67
CA ILE A 405 27.48 -0.92 4.88
C ILE A 405 27.48 -1.41 3.42
N VAL A 406 27.63 -2.72 3.21
CA VAL A 406 27.60 -3.29 1.84
C VAL A 406 26.27 -3.00 1.15
N ALA A 407 25.15 -3.13 1.86
CA ALA A 407 23.83 -2.86 1.29
C ALA A 407 23.62 -1.38 0.98
N HIS A 408 24.22 -0.48 1.76
CA HIS A 408 24.25 0.97 1.51
C HIS A 408 25.00 1.28 0.21
N GLU A 409 26.20 0.70 0.00
CA GLU A 409 26.95 0.88 -1.26
C GLU A 409 26.22 0.34 -2.49
N ILE A 410 25.51 -0.80 -2.34
CA ILE A 410 24.62 -1.29 -3.42
C ILE A 410 23.48 -0.28 -3.66
N GLY A 411 23.01 0.40 -2.62
CA GLY A 411 21.98 1.43 -2.69
C GLY A 411 22.36 2.60 -3.61
N HIS A 412 23.63 3.02 -3.61
CA HIS A 412 24.14 4.08 -4.49
C HIS A 412 24.03 3.76 -5.98
N ALA A 413 24.01 2.48 -6.37
CA ALA A 413 23.73 2.11 -7.76
C ALA A 413 22.32 2.52 -8.23
N PHE A 414 21.43 2.87 -7.28
CA PHE A 414 20.02 3.18 -7.48
C PHE A 414 19.57 4.52 -6.89
N ASP A 415 20.50 5.36 -6.44
CA ASP A 415 20.16 6.73 -6.01
C ASP A 415 19.91 7.67 -7.22
N SER A 416 19.73 8.98 -6.99
CA SER A 416 19.42 9.90 -8.10
C SER A 416 20.54 9.99 -9.14
N VAL A 417 21.79 9.78 -8.72
CA VAL A 417 22.95 9.83 -9.61
C VAL A 417 23.20 8.46 -10.20
N GLY A 418 23.23 7.41 -9.37
CA GLY A 418 23.48 6.05 -9.79
C GLY A 418 22.51 5.59 -10.86
N THR A 419 21.23 5.92 -10.74
CA THR A 419 20.23 5.58 -11.77
C THR A 419 20.55 6.15 -13.14
N MET A 420 21.27 7.27 -13.26
CA MET A 420 21.67 7.85 -14.54
C MET A 420 22.67 6.99 -15.32
N TYR A 421 23.27 5.98 -14.71
CA TYR A 421 24.30 5.13 -15.31
C TYR A 421 23.81 3.70 -15.53
N ASP A 422 24.17 3.13 -16.67
CA ASP A 422 23.81 1.75 -17.03
C ASP A 422 24.68 0.69 -16.32
N SER A 423 24.47 -0.58 -16.67
CA SER A 423 25.16 -1.72 -16.08
C SER A 423 26.67 -1.78 -16.38
N ASN A 424 27.16 -0.96 -17.31
CA ASN A 424 28.57 -0.82 -17.66
C ASN A 424 29.16 0.53 -17.20
N GLY A 425 28.42 1.31 -16.39
CA GLY A 425 28.88 2.60 -15.88
C GLY A 425 28.83 3.73 -16.90
N ILE A 426 28.04 3.59 -17.98
CA ILE A 426 27.89 4.63 -19.02
C ILE A 426 26.67 5.50 -18.69
N HIS A 427 26.84 6.83 -18.74
CA HIS A 427 25.77 7.79 -18.48
C HIS A 427 24.69 7.72 -19.58
N LYS A 428 23.41 7.77 -19.16
CA LYS A 428 22.24 7.76 -20.03
C LYS A 428 21.35 8.96 -19.69
N ASN A 429 21.20 9.89 -20.64
CA ASN A 429 20.44 11.14 -20.48
C ASN A 429 18.92 11.00 -20.15
N ASN A 430 18.37 9.78 -20.02
CA ASN A 430 16.92 9.54 -19.94
C ASN A 430 16.50 8.74 -18.69
N TYR A 431 17.21 8.85 -17.57
CA TYR A 431 16.97 8.01 -16.38
C TYR A 431 16.24 8.70 -15.21
N SER A 432 15.44 9.74 -15.48
CA SER A 432 14.52 10.30 -14.48
C SER A 432 13.18 9.55 -14.51
N GLU A 433 12.90 8.78 -13.46
CA GLU A 433 11.54 8.32 -13.18
C GLU A 433 10.90 9.26 -12.15
N LYS A 434 9.89 10.05 -12.53
CA LYS A 434 9.23 11.03 -11.63
C LYS A 434 8.71 10.42 -10.32
N PHE A 435 8.53 9.11 -10.27
CA PHE A 435 8.17 8.40 -9.04
C PHE A 435 9.34 8.26 -8.05
N PHE A 436 10.56 8.04 -8.56
CA PHE A 436 11.78 8.05 -7.76
C PHE A 436 12.00 9.45 -7.15
N ASP A 437 11.79 10.51 -7.94
CA ASP A 437 11.85 11.90 -7.45
C ASP A 437 10.88 12.16 -6.28
N HIS A 438 9.68 11.59 -6.33
CA HIS A 438 8.71 11.71 -5.24
C HIS A 438 9.15 10.95 -3.97
N GLN A 439 9.76 9.77 -4.10
CA GLN A 439 10.30 9.04 -2.93
C GLN A 439 11.44 9.84 -2.28
N GLN A 440 12.32 10.44 -3.09
CA GLN A 440 13.38 11.31 -2.59
C GLN A 440 12.82 12.56 -1.92
N GLN A 441 11.76 13.18 -2.45
CA GLN A 441 11.12 14.35 -1.84
C GLN A 441 10.61 14.07 -0.42
N CYS A 442 10.09 12.87 -0.16
CA CYS A 442 9.67 12.48 1.18
C CYS A 442 10.85 12.39 2.17
N LEU A 443 12.00 11.86 1.71
CA LEU A 443 13.22 11.83 2.52
C LEU A 443 13.74 13.25 2.77
N ILE A 444 13.75 14.11 1.74
CA ILE A 444 14.14 15.52 1.87
C ILE A 444 13.31 16.22 2.96
N GLU A 445 11.98 16.11 2.88
CA GLU A 445 11.07 16.71 3.86
C GLU A 445 11.22 16.15 5.27
N GLN A 446 11.52 14.86 5.41
CA GLN A 446 11.78 14.24 6.70
C GLN A 446 13.09 14.75 7.30
N TYR A 447 14.16 14.70 6.52
CA TYR A 447 15.50 14.99 7.02
C TYR A 447 15.68 16.48 7.33
N ASN A 448 15.02 17.38 6.59
CA ASN A 448 14.94 18.82 6.90
C ASN A 448 14.44 19.15 8.32
N LYS A 449 13.79 18.20 9.01
CA LYS A 449 13.26 18.39 10.37
C LYS A 449 14.28 18.03 11.46
N PHE A 450 15.40 17.42 11.12
CA PHE A 450 16.47 17.19 12.08
C PHE A 450 17.29 18.46 12.23
N CYS A 451 17.15 19.09 13.40
CA CYS A 451 17.88 20.30 13.75
C CYS A 451 18.63 20.11 15.08
N TYR A 452 19.73 20.83 15.23
CA TYR A 452 20.52 20.91 16.45
C TYR A 452 20.79 22.37 16.79
N THR A 453 20.71 22.71 18.08
CA THR A 453 21.06 24.04 18.59
C THR A 453 22.38 23.94 19.34
N SER A 454 23.39 24.66 18.87
CA SER A 454 24.71 24.74 19.51
C SER A 454 24.61 25.32 20.91
N ALA A 455 25.28 24.68 21.87
CA ALA A 455 25.35 25.17 23.25
C ALA A 455 26.31 26.37 23.38
N GLU A 456 27.31 26.47 22.50
CA GLU A 456 28.29 27.57 22.50
C GLU A 456 27.77 28.83 21.79
N SER A 457 27.18 28.68 20.59
CA SER A 457 26.76 29.80 19.75
C SER A 457 25.27 30.13 19.87
N TRP A 458 24.46 29.24 20.44
CA TRP A 458 22.99 29.30 20.46
C TRP A 458 22.35 29.33 19.06
N GLU A 459 23.13 29.00 18.02
CA GLU A 459 22.66 28.93 16.64
C GLU A 459 22.03 27.56 16.38
N THR A 460 20.91 27.56 15.65
CA THR A 460 20.23 26.32 15.24
C THR A 460 20.51 26.05 13.77
N PHE A 461 21.01 24.86 13.49
CA PHE A 461 21.24 24.36 12.14
C PHE A 461 20.46 23.07 11.93
N CYS A 462 19.92 22.91 10.72
CA CYS A 462 19.11 21.77 10.31
C CYS A 462 19.77 21.06 9.14
N VAL A 463 19.52 19.76 9.00
CA VAL A 463 20.03 18.98 7.88
C VAL A 463 19.45 19.53 6.59
N ASP A 464 20.28 19.73 5.57
CA ASP A 464 19.81 19.96 4.22
C ASP A 464 19.44 18.60 3.57
N GLY A 465 18.15 18.33 3.54
CA GLY A 465 17.60 17.09 3.00
C GLY A 465 17.85 16.92 1.51
N GLU A 466 17.99 18.00 0.73
CA GLU A 466 18.29 17.95 -0.71
C GLU A 466 19.75 17.56 -0.94
N MET A 467 20.67 18.14 -0.16
CA MET A 467 22.09 17.79 -0.19
C MET A 467 22.31 16.32 0.23
N THR A 468 21.63 15.88 1.30
CA THR A 468 21.84 14.54 1.90
C THR A 468 20.99 13.43 1.28
N LYS A 469 20.18 13.71 0.26
CA LYS A 469 19.12 12.78 -0.21
C LYS A 469 19.62 11.41 -0.67
N ASN A 470 20.82 11.33 -1.26
CA ASN A 470 21.36 10.08 -1.79
C ASN A 470 21.86 9.19 -0.65
N GLU A 471 22.60 9.76 0.30
CA GLU A 471 23.01 9.08 1.53
C GLU A 471 21.83 8.62 2.37
N ASN A 472 20.81 9.49 2.51
CA ASN A 472 19.57 9.15 3.21
C ASN A 472 18.87 7.97 2.53
N PHE A 473 18.81 7.96 1.20
CA PHE A 473 18.22 6.86 0.45
C PHE A 473 19.01 5.55 0.66
N ALA A 474 20.33 5.60 0.50
CA ALA A 474 21.24 4.47 0.65
C ALA A 474 21.19 3.87 2.07
N ASP A 475 21.12 4.69 3.12
CA ASP A 475 20.95 4.23 4.50
C ASP A 475 19.62 3.48 4.73
N ASN A 476 18.52 4.06 4.24
CA ASN A 476 17.18 3.50 4.44
C ASN A 476 17.01 2.17 3.70
N ILE A 477 17.47 2.11 2.45
CA ILE A 477 17.41 0.87 1.65
C ILE A 477 18.42 -0.15 2.15
N GLY A 478 19.64 0.28 2.52
CA GLY A 478 20.70 -0.57 3.02
C GLY A 478 20.31 -1.30 4.31
N LEU A 479 19.80 -0.56 5.30
CA LEU A 479 19.29 -1.14 6.55
C LEU A 479 18.17 -2.16 6.27
N SER A 480 17.22 -1.79 5.41
CA SER A 480 16.08 -2.64 5.07
C SER A 480 16.53 -3.94 4.40
N ILE A 481 17.38 -3.85 3.37
CA ILE A 481 17.88 -5.02 2.64
C ILE A 481 18.71 -5.92 3.56
N SER A 482 19.63 -5.34 4.35
CA SER A 482 20.45 -6.12 5.27
C SER A 482 19.61 -6.87 6.29
N PHE A 483 18.56 -6.25 6.84
CA PHE A 483 17.66 -6.92 7.78
C PHE A 483 16.87 -8.08 7.14
N HIS A 484 16.39 -7.90 5.90
CA HIS A 484 15.69 -8.97 5.19
C HIS A 484 16.65 -10.12 4.82
N ALA A 485 17.88 -9.80 4.42
CA ALA A 485 18.92 -10.79 4.19
C ALA A 485 19.21 -11.58 5.46
N TYR A 486 19.39 -10.90 6.60
CA TYR A 486 19.56 -11.52 7.91
C TYR A 486 18.41 -12.48 8.26
N ARG A 487 17.15 -12.02 8.25
CA ARG A 487 15.99 -12.87 8.56
C ARG A 487 15.91 -14.13 7.68
N LYS A 488 16.22 -13.99 6.38
CA LYS A 488 16.18 -15.12 5.43
C LYS A 488 17.32 -16.12 5.66
N HIS A 489 18.48 -15.66 6.11
CA HIS A 489 19.64 -16.52 6.36
C HIS A 489 19.67 -17.10 7.77
N ALA A 490 19.07 -16.41 8.75
CA ALA A 490 18.93 -16.90 10.13
C ALA A 490 18.10 -18.19 10.24
N THR A 491 17.22 -18.48 9.28
CA THR A 491 16.45 -19.74 9.25
C THR A 491 17.19 -20.92 8.63
N ASN A 492 18.32 -20.70 7.95
CA ASN A 492 18.98 -21.71 7.10
C ASN A 492 20.36 -22.15 7.61
N PHE A 493 20.85 -21.59 8.72
CA PHE A 493 22.15 -21.92 9.31
C PHE A 493 22.02 -22.07 10.82
N ASP A 494 22.58 -23.15 11.38
CA ASP A 494 22.82 -23.28 12.82
C ASP A 494 23.93 -22.29 13.23
N ASP A 495 23.56 -21.05 13.56
CA ASP A 495 24.48 -20.11 14.20
C ASP A 495 24.54 -20.41 15.70
N ASN A 496 25.50 -21.25 16.11
CA ASN A 496 25.73 -21.62 17.51
C ASN A 496 26.35 -20.50 18.36
N LYS A 497 26.62 -19.32 17.78
CA LYS A 497 27.25 -18.20 18.48
C LYS A 497 26.19 -17.39 19.23
N THR A 498 26.46 -17.07 20.49
CA THR A 498 25.57 -16.27 21.33
C THR A 498 26.33 -15.12 21.98
N LEU A 499 25.60 -14.09 22.43
CA LEU A 499 26.14 -13.00 23.25
C LEU A 499 25.69 -13.23 24.70
N PRO A 500 26.51 -13.86 25.57
CA PRO A 500 26.04 -14.38 26.86
C PRO A 500 25.50 -13.30 27.80
N TRP A 501 26.03 -12.08 27.69
CA TRP A 501 25.68 -10.92 28.53
C TRP A 501 24.55 -10.05 27.95
N LEU A 502 24.03 -10.40 26.76
CA LEU A 502 22.96 -9.67 26.08
C LEU A 502 21.73 -10.56 25.80
N LYS A 503 21.57 -11.68 26.53
CA LYS A 503 20.46 -12.63 26.39
C LYS A 503 19.06 -12.01 26.57
N GLN A 504 18.99 -10.82 27.19
CA GLN A 504 17.75 -10.06 27.32
C GLN A 504 17.26 -9.45 25.99
N PHE A 505 18.11 -9.39 24.97
CA PHE A 505 17.75 -8.94 23.63
C PHE A 505 17.63 -10.13 22.68
N SER A 506 16.63 -10.11 21.81
CA SER A 506 16.57 -11.07 20.70
C SER A 506 17.65 -10.76 19.66
N ASP A 507 18.04 -11.73 18.84
CA ASP A 507 19.02 -11.49 17.79
C ASP A 507 18.55 -10.42 16.78
N GLU A 508 17.23 -10.29 16.57
CA GLU A 508 16.68 -9.21 15.75
C GLU A 508 16.85 -7.84 16.43
N GLN A 509 16.75 -7.75 17.75
CA GLN A 509 17.09 -6.53 18.49
C GLN A 509 18.59 -6.25 18.44
N ILE A 510 19.43 -7.28 18.56
CA ILE A 510 20.89 -7.17 18.43
C ILE A 510 21.28 -6.62 17.06
N PHE A 511 20.62 -7.04 15.98
CA PHE A 511 20.84 -6.47 14.64
C PHE A 511 20.67 -4.94 14.64
N PHE A 512 19.57 -4.41 15.18
CA PHE A 512 19.33 -2.97 15.19
C PHE A 512 20.23 -2.21 16.17
N ILE A 513 20.58 -2.83 17.30
CA ILE A 513 21.54 -2.27 18.26
C ILE A 513 22.92 -2.12 17.61
N THR A 514 23.37 -3.14 16.88
CA THR A 514 24.68 -3.14 16.22
C THR A 514 24.74 -2.21 15.02
N PHE A 515 23.64 -2.09 14.25
CA PHE A 515 23.46 -1.01 13.29
C PHE A 515 23.66 0.36 13.93
N ALA A 516 22.96 0.66 15.03
CA ALA A 516 23.09 1.95 15.70
C ALA A 516 24.50 2.17 16.28
N GLN A 517 25.12 1.13 16.85
CA GLN A 517 26.47 1.20 17.41
C GLN A 517 27.54 1.47 16.35
N SER A 518 27.34 1.02 15.11
CA SER A 518 28.27 1.28 14.01
C SER A 518 28.41 2.78 13.66
N PHE A 519 27.46 3.60 14.11
CA PHE A 519 27.43 5.05 13.94
C PHE A 519 27.69 5.84 15.24
N CYS A 520 28.15 5.18 16.33
CA CYS A 520 28.47 5.88 17.56
C CYS A 520 29.71 6.78 17.38
N LEU A 521 29.49 8.09 17.36
CA LEU A 521 30.53 9.11 17.34
C LEU A 521 30.18 10.26 18.30
N ILE A 522 31.15 10.74 19.07
CA ILE A 522 31.03 11.99 19.83
C ILE A 522 31.65 13.10 18.97
N PRO A 523 30.89 14.14 18.56
CA PRO A 523 31.45 15.24 17.79
C PRO A 523 32.53 15.97 18.62
N PHE A 524 33.65 16.30 17.98
CA PHE A 524 34.81 16.90 18.65
C PHE A 524 34.54 18.30 19.22
N ASN A 525 33.67 19.09 18.57
CA ASN A 525 33.22 20.42 18.98
C ASN A 525 32.03 20.87 18.12
N ASP A 526 31.40 22.00 18.47
CA ASP A 526 30.24 22.56 17.75
C ASP A 526 30.55 22.92 16.29
N ASN A 527 31.81 23.26 15.93
CA ASN A 527 32.19 23.54 14.54
C ASN A 527 32.18 22.27 13.66
N ALA A 528 32.64 21.14 14.19
CA ALA A 528 32.61 19.87 13.48
C ALA A 528 31.16 19.42 13.23
N LEU A 529 30.28 19.68 14.20
CA LEU A 529 28.85 19.41 14.06
C LEU A 529 28.20 20.39 13.06
N HIS A 530 28.53 21.67 13.12
CA HIS A 530 28.08 22.67 12.14
C HIS A 530 28.42 22.27 10.70
N TYR A 531 29.63 21.73 10.47
CA TYR A 531 30.04 21.17 9.17
C TYR A 531 29.14 20.01 8.75
N ALA A 532 28.97 19.01 9.62
CA ALA A 532 28.17 17.81 9.33
C ALA A 532 26.70 18.12 8.97
N PHE A 533 26.16 19.25 9.44
CA PHE A 533 24.78 19.64 9.12
C PHE A 533 24.63 20.39 7.79
N LEU A 534 25.68 21.08 7.34
CA LEU A 534 25.55 22.12 6.33
C LEU A 534 26.44 21.92 5.09
N ALA A 535 27.49 21.10 5.19
CA ALA A 535 28.47 20.94 4.11
C ALA A 535 28.88 19.47 3.84
N ASP A 536 28.54 18.55 4.73
CA ASP A 536 28.73 17.12 4.52
C ASP A 536 27.53 16.53 3.75
N GLU A 537 27.79 15.73 2.71
CA GLU A 537 26.74 15.03 1.97
C GLU A 537 26.05 13.94 2.80
N HIS A 538 26.71 13.50 3.88
CA HIS A 538 26.10 12.64 4.89
C HIS A 538 25.43 13.49 5.96
N PRO A 539 24.22 13.14 6.41
CA PRO A 539 23.69 13.76 7.60
C PRO A 539 24.52 13.31 8.81
N PRO A 540 24.48 14.05 9.94
CA PRO A 540 25.19 13.67 11.15
C PRO A 540 24.87 12.24 11.57
N TYR A 541 25.87 11.51 12.08
CA TYR A 541 25.75 10.08 12.39
C TYR A 541 24.51 9.69 13.22
N PHE A 542 24.14 10.47 14.24
CA PHE A 542 22.93 10.19 15.02
C PHE A 542 21.64 10.37 14.21
N VAL A 543 21.63 11.26 13.21
CA VAL A 543 20.52 11.43 12.28
C VAL A 543 20.42 10.25 11.32
N ARG A 544 21.54 9.69 10.85
CA ARG A 544 21.56 8.44 10.05
C ARG A 544 20.84 7.31 10.79
N ILE A 545 21.11 7.16 12.09
CA ILE A 545 20.42 6.19 12.96
C ILE A 545 18.93 6.50 13.05
N LEU A 546 18.56 7.73 13.47
CA LEU A 546 17.17 8.08 13.73
C LEU A 546 16.32 8.03 12.46
N GLY A 547 16.76 8.64 11.37
CA GLY A 547 16.03 8.69 10.10
C GLY A 547 15.73 7.29 9.55
N SER A 548 16.75 6.42 9.53
CA SER A 548 16.62 5.05 9.04
C SER A 548 15.70 4.18 9.91
N LEU A 549 15.83 4.26 11.24
CA LEU A 549 15.00 3.48 12.16
C LEU A 549 13.54 3.97 12.19
N MET A 550 13.30 5.27 12.09
CA MET A 550 11.95 5.85 12.02
C MET A 550 11.16 5.33 10.80
N ASN A 551 11.85 5.07 9.70
CA ASN A 551 11.28 4.56 8.46
C ASN A 551 11.21 3.03 8.38
N ASN A 552 11.83 2.32 9.32
CA ASN A 552 11.87 0.86 9.33
C ASN A 552 10.69 0.29 10.15
N PRO A 553 9.66 -0.31 9.52
CA PRO A 553 8.51 -0.84 10.26
C PRO A 553 8.88 -2.06 11.13
N GLN A 554 9.84 -2.88 10.69
CA GLN A 554 10.30 -4.05 11.44
C GLN A 554 10.96 -3.62 12.76
N PHE A 555 11.78 -2.56 12.74
CA PHE A 555 12.37 -2.00 13.96
C PHE A 555 11.30 -1.66 15.00
N SER A 556 10.27 -0.90 14.61
CA SER A 556 9.22 -0.52 15.56
C SER A 556 8.37 -1.68 16.07
N GLU A 557 8.19 -2.73 15.25
CA GLU A 557 7.54 -3.97 15.66
C GLU A 557 8.39 -4.70 16.72
N ILE A 558 9.68 -4.90 16.44
CA ILE A 558 10.63 -5.66 17.27
C ILE A 558 10.90 -4.97 18.61
N PHE A 559 10.90 -3.64 18.64
CA PHE A 559 11.06 -2.84 19.86
C PHE A 559 9.72 -2.40 20.47
N ASN A 560 8.58 -2.90 19.96
CA ASN A 560 7.23 -2.56 20.44
C ASN A 560 7.00 -1.04 20.60
N CYS A 561 7.50 -0.24 19.66
CA CYS A 561 7.38 1.22 19.72
C CYS A 561 5.90 1.63 19.49
N PRO A 562 5.28 2.45 20.37
CA PRO A 562 3.91 2.92 20.18
C PRO A 562 3.75 3.78 18.92
N VAL A 563 2.62 3.64 18.21
CA VAL A 563 2.32 4.49 17.03
C VAL A 563 2.24 5.96 17.44
N GLY A 564 2.90 6.83 16.69
CA GLY A 564 3.03 8.26 16.99
C GLY A 564 4.20 8.61 17.92
N SER A 565 4.91 7.63 18.47
CA SER A 565 6.17 7.90 19.18
C SER A 565 7.25 8.39 18.22
N LYS A 566 8.29 9.05 18.75
CA LYS A 566 9.40 9.61 17.95
C LYS A 566 10.00 8.58 16.98
N MET A 567 10.14 7.34 17.43
CA MET A 567 10.72 6.23 16.65
C MET A 567 9.70 5.39 15.87
N ASN A 568 8.40 5.70 15.97
CA ASN A 568 7.32 5.10 15.19
C ASN A 568 6.31 6.20 14.77
N PRO A 569 6.73 7.19 13.96
CA PRO A 569 5.86 8.29 13.56
C PRO A 569 4.65 7.75 12.80
N SER A 570 3.47 8.38 12.95
CA SER A 570 2.24 7.94 12.27
C SER A 570 2.37 8.00 10.74
N LYS A 571 3.09 9.00 10.23
CA LYS A 571 3.52 9.10 8.83
C LYS A 571 4.89 8.44 8.67
N LYS A 572 4.91 7.11 8.60
CA LYS A 572 6.09 6.37 8.11
C LYS A 572 6.11 6.38 6.59
N MET A 573 7.28 6.32 5.99
CA MET A 573 7.40 6.02 4.56
C MET A 573 6.75 4.65 4.25
N LYS A 574 5.48 4.69 3.84
CA LYS A 574 4.72 3.60 3.23
C LYS A 574 3.96 4.22 2.07
N LEU A 575 4.27 3.75 0.86
CA LEU A 575 3.58 4.10 -0.39
C LEU A 575 2.05 4.13 -0.19
N ILE A 576 1.44 5.23 -0.67
CA ILE A 576 0.01 5.59 -0.79
C ILE A 576 -0.48 6.55 0.30
N ASP A 577 -0.54 7.85 -0.05
CA ASP A 577 -1.10 8.87 0.83
C ASP A 577 -2.62 8.74 1.03
N ARG A 578 -3.38 8.19 0.07
CA ARG A 578 -4.84 8.02 0.16
C ARG A 578 -5.34 6.78 -0.61
N CYS A 579 -6.07 5.90 0.06
CA CYS A 579 -6.71 4.73 -0.56
C CYS A 579 -8.23 4.87 -0.57
N LEU A 580 -8.87 4.58 -1.71
CA LEU A 580 -10.32 4.48 -1.85
C LEU A 580 -10.73 2.99 -1.79
N LEU A 581 -11.46 2.63 -0.75
CA LEU A 581 -12.08 1.31 -0.57
C LEU A 581 -13.53 1.34 -1.07
N CYS A 582 -13.87 0.47 -2.01
CA CYS A 582 -15.22 0.37 -2.56
C CYS A 582 -15.95 -0.89 -2.07
N PHE A 583 -17.05 -0.71 -1.36
CA PHE A 583 -17.87 -1.77 -0.79
C PHE A 583 -19.07 -2.16 -1.68
N ALA A 584 -19.59 -3.37 -1.50
CA ALA A 584 -20.68 -3.94 -2.27
C ALA A 584 -22.04 -3.38 -1.83
N HIS A 585 -22.93 -3.04 -2.78
CA HIS A 585 -24.22 -2.37 -2.54
C HIS A 585 -25.30 -3.19 -1.80
N HIS A 586 -25.03 -4.47 -1.55
CA HIS A 586 -25.93 -5.40 -0.86
C HIS A 586 -25.32 -5.77 0.50
N TYR A 587 -26.15 -6.25 1.44
CA TYR A 587 -25.72 -6.54 2.82
C TYR A 587 -24.99 -5.37 3.50
N THR A 588 -25.44 -4.13 3.30
CA THR A 588 -24.75 -2.92 3.79
C THR A 588 -24.53 -2.94 5.31
N GLN A 589 -25.47 -3.54 6.06
CA GLN A 589 -25.41 -3.72 7.52
C GLN A 589 -24.29 -4.67 8.00
N PHE A 590 -23.60 -5.36 7.08
CA PHE A 590 -22.54 -6.34 7.39
C PHE A 590 -21.13 -5.82 7.06
N ARG A 591 -21.02 -4.67 6.39
CA ARG A 591 -19.73 -4.15 5.90
C ARG A 591 -18.77 -3.79 7.03
N GLU A 592 -19.30 -3.11 8.05
CA GLU A 592 -18.52 -2.70 9.23
C GLU A 592 -18.09 -3.92 10.04
N ALA A 593 -19.02 -4.83 10.34
CA ALA A 593 -18.71 -6.07 11.04
C ALA A 593 -17.63 -6.92 10.31
N GLU A 594 -17.73 -7.07 8.99
CA GLU A 594 -16.72 -7.79 8.22
C GLU A 594 -15.37 -7.07 8.23
N ILE A 595 -15.32 -5.76 7.94
CA ILE A 595 -14.02 -5.07 7.83
C ILE A 595 -13.33 -4.99 9.18
N THR A 596 -14.06 -4.76 10.28
CA THR A 596 -13.50 -4.73 11.63
C THR A 596 -12.92 -6.09 12.01
N ALA A 597 -13.63 -7.18 11.73
CA ALA A 597 -13.12 -8.52 11.99
C ALA A 597 -11.83 -8.80 11.19
N LEU A 598 -11.77 -8.36 9.91
CA LEU A 598 -10.56 -8.52 9.11
C LEU A 598 -9.39 -7.66 9.57
N LEU A 599 -9.65 -6.44 10.06
CA LEU A 599 -8.62 -5.58 10.64
C LEU A 599 -8.03 -6.22 11.91
N ASN A 600 -8.87 -6.75 12.79
CA ASN A 600 -8.44 -7.46 13.99
C ASN A 600 -7.63 -8.72 13.62
N MET A 601 -8.18 -9.57 12.75
CA MET A 601 -7.57 -10.83 12.32
C MET A 601 -6.18 -10.63 11.70
N PHE A 602 -5.97 -9.53 10.96
CA PHE A 602 -4.67 -9.20 10.35
C PHE A 602 -3.80 -8.25 11.18
N ASN A 603 -4.24 -7.89 12.40
CA ASN A 603 -3.59 -6.94 13.30
C ASN A 603 -3.26 -5.59 12.62
N VAL A 604 -4.23 -5.04 11.87
CA VAL A 604 -4.09 -3.77 11.14
C VAL A 604 -4.64 -2.62 12.00
N ASN A 605 -3.75 -1.81 12.55
CA ASN A 605 -4.07 -0.67 13.41
C ASN A 605 -4.53 0.58 12.62
N VAL A 606 -5.64 0.46 11.88
CA VAL A 606 -6.26 1.58 11.15
C VAL A 606 -7.77 1.60 11.40
N ALA A 607 -8.30 2.73 11.86
CA ALA A 607 -9.74 2.90 12.07
C ALA A 607 -10.46 3.19 10.75
N ILE A 608 -11.08 2.17 10.14
CA ILE A 608 -11.91 2.34 8.94
C ILE A 608 -13.37 2.57 9.36
N LYS A 609 -13.77 3.83 9.54
CA LYS A 609 -15.18 4.18 9.77
C LYS A 609 -15.89 4.36 8.43
N HIS A 610 -16.75 3.41 8.06
CA HIS A 610 -17.50 3.44 6.81
C HIS A 610 -18.94 3.93 7.02
N ASN A 611 -19.34 5.02 6.34
CA ASN A 611 -20.73 5.49 6.38
C ASN A 611 -21.67 4.55 5.59
N LEU A 612 -22.65 3.94 6.26
CA LEU A 612 -23.64 3.04 5.63
C LEU A 612 -24.43 3.67 4.45
N SER A 613 -24.45 5.00 4.33
CA SER A 613 -25.12 5.72 3.24
C SER A 613 -24.37 5.67 1.91
N THR A 614 -23.04 5.54 1.93
CA THR A 614 -22.19 5.48 0.73
C THR A 614 -21.66 4.06 0.52
N SER A 615 -21.00 3.80 -0.61
CA SER A 615 -20.24 2.55 -0.81
C SER A 615 -18.75 2.79 -0.93
N PHE A 616 -18.32 4.00 -0.60
CA PHE A 616 -16.96 4.46 -0.76
C PHE A 616 -16.46 4.93 0.59
N CYS A 617 -15.29 4.44 0.98
CA CYS A 617 -14.58 4.87 2.18
C CYS A 617 -13.16 5.22 1.78
N ILE A 618 -12.74 6.44 2.12
CA ILE A 618 -11.37 6.88 1.93
C ILE A 618 -10.63 6.59 3.23
N VAL A 619 -9.50 5.92 3.10
CA VAL A 619 -8.63 5.58 4.23
C VAL A 619 -7.30 6.26 4.00
N GLU A 620 -6.87 7.00 5.01
CA GLU A 620 -5.56 7.66 5.04
C GLU A 620 -4.57 6.77 5.78
N SER A 621 -3.29 6.84 5.38
CA SER A 621 -2.19 6.18 6.10
C SER A 621 -2.33 4.65 6.24
N ILE A 622 -2.93 3.96 5.26
CA ILE A 622 -2.98 2.49 5.20
C ILE A 622 -1.93 1.96 4.21
N SER A 623 -1.20 0.92 4.61
CA SER A 623 -0.16 0.33 3.75
C SER A 623 -0.76 -0.46 2.59
N MET A 624 -0.05 -0.50 1.45
CA MET A 624 -0.48 -1.30 0.30
C MET A 624 -0.63 -2.79 0.65
N ASP A 625 0.26 -3.34 1.47
CA ASP A 625 0.21 -4.74 1.88
C ASP A 625 -1.02 -5.04 2.75
N ASP A 626 -1.39 -4.11 3.63
CA ASP A 626 -2.59 -4.27 4.48
C ASP A 626 -3.87 -4.19 3.63
N VAL A 627 -3.93 -3.25 2.66
CA VAL A 627 -5.04 -3.21 1.69
C VAL A 627 -5.15 -4.52 0.90
N LEU A 628 -4.01 -5.10 0.51
CA LEU A 628 -3.99 -6.38 -0.20
C LEU A 628 -4.45 -7.54 0.68
N LYS A 629 -4.05 -7.59 1.96
CA LYS A 629 -4.56 -8.57 2.93
C LYS A 629 -6.09 -8.47 3.05
N LEU A 630 -6.62 -7.26 3.25
CA LEU A 630 -8.07 -7.02 3.32
C LEU A 630 -8.80 -7.48 2.06
N LEU A 631 -8.31 -7.10 0.87
CA LEU A 631 -8.89 -7.50 -0.42
C LEU A 631 -8.75 -9.01 -0.70
N SER A 632 -7.71 -9.64 -0.17
CA SER A 632 -7.48 -11.08 -0.31
C SER A 632 -8.44 -11.93 0.52
N ARG A 633 -9.32 -11.32 1.32
CA ARG A 633 -10.20 -12.03 2.24
C ARG A 633 -11.64 -11.54 2.24
N SER A 634 -11.85 -10.24 2.06
CA SER A 634 -13.17 -9.63 2.15
C SER A 634 -14.09 -10.02 0.99
N ILE A 635 -15.37 -10.23 1.32
CA ILE A 635 -16.46 -10.52 0.40
C ILE A 635 -17.21 -9.24 0.01
N LEU A 636 -17.41 -8.30 0.94
CA LEU A 636 -18.13 -7.06 0.66
C LEU A 636 -17.21 -5.95 0.16
N LEU A 637 -15.90 -6.01 0.35
CA LEU A 637 -14.96 -5.09 -0.29
C LEU A 637 -14.74 -5.53 -1.75
N ARG A 638 -15.26 -4.76 -2.71
CA ARG A 638 -15.19 -5.09 -4.14
C ARG A 638 -13.80 -4.85 -4.73
N TYR A 639 -13.17 -3.74 -4.36
CA TYR A 639 -11.84 -3.36 -4.81
C TYR A 639 -11.29 -2.22 -3.96
N GLY A 640 -9.97 -2.03 -4.02
CA GLY A 640 -9.26 -0.87 -3.48
C GLY A 640 -8.50 -0.15 -4.58
N CYS A 641 -8.47 1.18 -4.53
CA CYS A 641 -7.74 2.03 -5.46
C CYS A 641 -6.79 2.96 -4.71
N ILE A 642 -5.65 3.25 -5.31
CA ILE A 642 -4.84 4.43 -4.97
C ILE A 642 -5.62 5.64 -5.47
N LEU A 643 -6.01 6.53 -4.57
CA LEU A 643 -6.83 7.69 -4.92
C LEU A 643 -5.92 8.86 -5.34
N TRP A 644 -6.11 9.35 -6.56
CA TRP A 644 -5.33 10.47 -7.11
C TRP A 644 -6.10 11.78 -7.10
N SER A 645 -7.39 11.72 -7.44
CA SER A 645 -8.26 12.88 -7.45
C SER A 645 -9.68 12.53 -7.01
N GLN A 646 -10.34 13.52 -6.42
CA GLN A 646 -11.70 13.49 -5.93
C GLN A 646 -12.32 14.87 -6.17
N ALA A 647 -13.48 14.92 -6.81
CA ALA A 647 -14.17 16.17 -7.10
C ALA A 647 -15.68 15.99 -7.15
N SER A 648 -16.43 17.09 -7.08
CA SER A 648 -17.89 17.08 -7.26
C SER A 648 -18.29 17.29 -8.72
N THR A 649 -17.41 17.87 -9.53
CA THR A 649 -17.61 18.10 -10.96
C THR A 649 -16.44 17.60 -11.81
N TYR A 650 -16.69 17.30 -13.09
CA TYR A 650 -15.63 16.89 -14.02
C TYR A 650 -14.60 17.99 -14.27
N SER A 651 -15.04 19.25 -14.34
CA SER A 651 -14.13 20.38 -14.55
C SER A 651 -13.09 20.49 -13.42
N GLU A 652 -13.55 20.38 -12.17
CA GLU A 652 -12.67 20.35 -11.00
C GLU A 652 -11.75 19.12 -11.01
N LEU A 653 -12.28 17.94 -11.32
CA LEU A 653 -11.50 16.71 -11.43
C LEU A 653 -10.37 16.86 -12.46
N TYR A 654 -10.69 17.36 -13.66
CA TYR A 654 -9.72 17.52 -14.73
C TYR A 654 -8.68 18.58 -14.41
N LYS A 655 -9.07 19.68 -13.75
CA LYS A 655 -8.14 20.71 -13.27
C LYS A 655 -7.17 20.16 -12.22
N ASP A 656 -7.67 19.39 -11.25
CA ASP A 656 -6.84 18.75 -10.21
C ASP A 656 -5.93 17.64 -10.77
N LEU A 657 -6.42 16.86 -11.73
CA LEU A 657 -5.58 15.87 -12.42
C LEU A 657 -4.51 16.52 -13.28
N SER A 658 -4.83 17.63 -13.95
CA SER A 658 -3.88 18.38 -14.77
C SER A 658 -2.78 19.00 -13.91
N SER A 659 -3.09 19.53 -12.72
CA SER A 659 -2.06 20.06 -11.81
C SER A 659 -1.15 18.95 -11.26
N LYS A 660 -1.64 17.72 -11.17
CA LYS A 660 -0.91 16.54 -10.68
C LYS A 660 -0.33 15.67 -11.79
N ILE A 661 -0.40 16.08 -13.06
CA ILE A 661 -0.05 15.20 -14.19
C ILE A 661 1.39 14.68 -14.10
N HIS A 662 2.31 15.53 -13.63
CA HIS A 662 3.70 15.18 -13.37
C HIS A 662 3.87 14.02 -12.36
N LEU A 663 2.93 13.84 -11.41
CA LEU A 663 2.94 12.73 -10.46
C LEU A 663 2.37 11.43 -11.05
N LEU A 664 1.54 11.54 -12.09
CA LEU A 664 0.82 10.41 -12.71
C LEU A 664 1.53 9.85 -13.93
N GLU A 665 2.33 10.67 -14.61
CA GLU A 665 3.10 10.34 -15.81
C GLU A 665 3.94 9.04 -15.72
N PRO A 666 4.54 8.64 -14.58
CA PRO A 666 5.25 7.36 -14.48
C PRO A 666 4.39 6.14 -14.83
N TYR A 667 3.06 6.23 -14.71
CA TYR A 667 2.14 5.14 -15.05
C TYR A 667 1.64 5.20 -16.50
N PHE A 668 2.04 6.23 -17.24
CA PHE A 668 1.52 6.56 -18.58
C PHE A 668 2.52 6.26 -19.71
N ASP A 669 3.64 5.64 -19.36
CA ASP A 669 4.73 5.28 -20.26
C ASP A 669 4.31 4.34 -21.41
N ARG A 670 4.94 4.47 -22.59
CA ARG A 670 4.64 3.68 -23.80
C ARG A 670 4.85 2.17 -23.61
N GLU A 671 5.79 1.80 -22.76
CA GLU A 671 6.15 0.39 -22.49
C GLU A 671 5.21 -0.24 -21.45
N GLN A 672 4.41 0.55 -20.75
CA GLN A 672 3.45 0.05 -19.76
C GLN A 672 2.09 -0.15 -20.40
N SER A 673 1.62 -1.39 -20.41
CA SER A 673 0.26 -1.68 -20.86
C SER A 673 -0.76 -1.16 -19.85
N PHE A 674 -1.92 -0.71 -20.33
CA PHE A 674 -2.97 -0.23 -19.44
C PHE A 674 -4.37 -0.69 -19.81
N LYS A 675 -5.25 -0.60 -18.83
CA LYS A 675 -6.69 -0.79 -18.98
C LYS A 675 -7.43 0.29 -18.22
N PHE A 676 -8.50 0.79 -18.83
CA PHE A 676 -9.33 1.82 -18.24
C PHE A 676 -10.69 1.25 -17.84
N PHE A 677 -11.16 1.64 -16.66
CA PHE A 677 -12.51 1.33 -16.18
C PHE A 677 -13.26 2.61 -15.88
N VAL A 678 -14.51 2.66 -16.35
CA VAL A 678 -15.49 3.64 -15.90
C VAL A 678 -16.58 2.88 -15.14
N GLU A 679 -16.63 3.06 -13.84
CA GLU A 679 -17.63 2.46 -12.95
C GLU A 679 -18.58 3.54 -12.44
N SER A 680 -19.88 3.28 -12.53
CA SER A 680 -20.91 4.17 -12.00
C SER A 680 -21.66 3.50 -10.85
N PHE A 681 -21.87 4.25 -9.78
CA PHE A 681 -22.62 3.86 -8.61
C PHE A 681 -23.94 4.65 -8.54
N GLY A 682 -25.05 3.98 -8.26
CA GLY A 682 -26.38 4.61 -8.18
C GLY A 682 -27.08 4.84 -9.52
N LYS A 683 -26.36 4.76 -10.65
CA LYS A 683 -26.90 4.91 -12.02
C LYS A 683 -26.31 3.88 -12.96
N LYS A 684 -27.12 3.32 -13.87
CA LYS A 684 -26.62 2.48 -14.97
C LYS A 684 -26.30 3.36 -16.17
N VAL A 685 -25.04 3.36 -16.59
CA VAL A 685 -24.56 4.15 -17.75
C VAL A 685 -24.34 3.26 -18.97
N SER A 686 -24.51 3.82 -20.17
CA SER A 686 -24.30 3.10 -21.44
C SER A 686 -22.81 2.93 -21.74
N GLY A 687 -22.44 1.98 -22.61
CA GLY A 687 -21.06 1.81 -23.05
C GLY A 687 -20.54 3.01 -23.85
N GLU A 688 -21.41 3.69 -24.60
CA GLU A 688 -21.11 4.93 -25.31
C GLU A 688 -20.76 6.08 -24.35
N TYR A 689 -21.53 6.23 -23.27
CA TYR A 689 -21.22 7.21 -22.23
C TYR A 689 -19.84 6.96 -21.59
N LYS A 690 -19.54 5.70 -21.27
CA LYS A 690 -18.23 5.33 -20.70
C LYS A 690 -17.09 5.67 -21.65
N ARG A 691 -17.25 5.41 -22.95
CA ARG A 691 -16.25 5.77 -23.98
C ARG A 691 -16.02 7.27 -24.02
N LYS A 692 -17.09 8.06 -24.09
CA LYS A 692 -16.99 9.53 -24.05
C LYS A 692 -16.20 10.03 -22.84
N ARG A 693 -16.44 9.47 -21.64
CA ARG A 693 -15.68 9.86 -20.43
C ARG A 693 -14.20 9.47 -20.49
N MET A 694 -13.86 8.34 -21.12
CA MET A 694 -12.47 7.97 -21.35
C MET A 694 -11.79 8.91 -22.36
N GLU A 695 -12.50 9.31 -23.41
CA GLU A 695 -12.00 10.28 -24.40
C GLU A 695 -11.74 11.66 -23.79
N GLU A 696 -12.58 12.11 -22.86
CA GLU A 696 -12.39 13.37 -22.12
C GLU A 696 -11.14 13.35 -21.21
N LEU A 697 -10.62 12.17 -20.84
CA LEU A 697 -9.38 12.01 -20.08
C LEU A 697 -8.13 11.92 -20.97
N SER A 698 -8.26 12.14 -22.28
CA SER A 698 -7.14 12.13 -23.24
C SER A 698 -6.04 13.13 -22.92
N PHE A 699 -6.33 14.22 -22.19
CA PHE A 699 -5.32 15.18 -21.74
C PHE A 699 -4.28 14.58 -20.78
N LEU A 700 -4.57 13.44 -20.14
CA LEU A 700 -3.59 12.68 -19.35
C LEU A 700 -2.47 12.12 -20.23
N ASN A 701 -2.67 12.08 -21.54
CA ASN A 701 -1.68 11.68 -22.54
C ASN A 701 -1.07 10.30 -22.25
N ILE A 702 -1.92 9.32 -21.93
CA ILE A 702 -1.48 7.95 -21.62
C ILE A 702 -0.98 7.29 -22.90
N GLN A 703 0.33 7.02 -22.97
CA GLN A 703 1.00 6.56 -24.20
C GLN A 703 1.11 5.03 -24.30
N GLY A 704 0.81 4.29 -23.22
CA GLY A 704 0.91 2.84 -23.13
C GLY A 704 0.01 2.06 -24.12
N LYS A 705 0.31 0.78 -24.37
CA LYS A 705 -0.59 -0.10 -25.14
C LYS A 705 -1.79 -0.53 -24.32
N VAL A 706 -2.98 -0.61 -24.92
CA VAL A 706 -4.17 -1.15 -24.23
C VAL A 706 -4.08 -2.67 -24.15
N ASP A 707 -4.07 -3.23 -22.94
CA ASP A 707 -4.21 -4.69 -22.69
C ASP A 707 -5.44 -4.95 -21.81
N LEU A 708 -6.41 -5.68 -22.36
CA LEU A 708 -7.67 -5.98 -21.66
C LEU A 708 -7.57 -7.20 -20.74
N THR A 709 -6.50 -7.99 -20.85
CA THR A 709 -6.29 -9.27 -20.18
C THR A 709 -5.35 -9.17 -18.99
N ASN A 710 -4.12 -8.70 -19.17
CA ASN A 710 -3.11 -8.59 -18.12
C ASN A 710 -2.33 -7.26 -18.16
N PRO A 711 -3.03 -6.12 -17.98
CA PRO A 711 -2.41 -4.80 -18.04
C PRO A 711 -1.46 -4.54 -16.85
N ASP A 712 -0.39 -3.79 -17.10
CA ASP A 712 0.52 -3.29 -16.06
C ASP A 712 -0.17 -2.26 -15.15
N ASN A 713 -1.00 -1.39 -15.75
CA ASN A 713 -1.77 -0.38 -15.03
C ASN A 713 -3.28 -0.48 -15.28
N GLN A 714 -4.05 -0.34 -14.21
CA GLN A 714 -5.50 -0.32 -14.27
C GLN A 714 -6.01 1.00 -13.69
N PHE A 715 -6.53 1.88 -14.54
CA PHE A 715 -7.06 3.18 -14.11
C PHE A 715 -8.58 3.12 -13.95
N MET A 716 -9.10 3.78 -12.93
CA MET A 716 -10.52 3.81 -12.63
C MET A 716 -11.02 5.23 -12.50
N LEU A 717 -11.98 5.58 -13.35
CA LEU A 717 -12.90 6.69 -13.14
C LEU A 717 -14.17 6.14 -12.48
N ILE A 718 -14.51 6.69 -11.32
CA ILE A 718 -15.62 6.21 -10.49
C ILE A 718 -16.60 7.35 -10.28
N GLU A 719 -17.85 7.14 -10.67
CA GLU A 719 -18.94 8.11 -10.56
C GLU A 719 -19.92 7.68 -9.47
N ASP A 720 -20.07 8.47 -8.41
CA ASP A 720 -21.05 8.25 -7.35
C ASP A 720 -22.28 9.15 -7.54
N TYR A 721 -23.42 8.57 -7.91
CA TYR A 721 -24.71 9.27 -8.01
C TYR A 721 -25.52 9.24 -6.70
N GLY A 722 -24.96 8.68 -5.62
CA GLY A 722 -25.62 8.56 -4.33
C GLY A 722 -26.77 7.53 -4.29
N LYS A 723 -27.41 7.40 -3.13
CA LYS A 723 -28.50 6.44 -2.88
C LYS A 723 -29.79 7.19 -2.49
N LEU A 724 -30.56 7.65 -3.47
CA LEU A 724 -31.90 8.20 -3.23
C LEU A 724 -32.95 7.08 -3.33
N SER A 725 -33.47 6.63 -2.18
CA SER A 725 -34.49 5.58 -2.14
C SER A 725 -35.79 6.03 -2.82
N GLY A 726 -36.02 5.55 -4.04
CA GLY A 726 -37.29 5.73 -4.76
C GLY A 726 -37.39 7.00 -5.62
N LEU A 727 -36.32 7.78 -5.75
CA LEU A 727 -36.23 8.90 -6.70
C LEU A 727 -35.31 8.51 -7.87
N PRO A 728 -35.52 9.07 -9.08
CA PRO A 728 -34.58 8.89 -10.18
C PRO A 728 -33.18 9.40 -9.75
N PRO A 729 -32.10 8.72 -10.18
CA PRO A 729 -30.75 9.18 -9.87
C PRO A 729 -30.52 10.58 -10.48
N PRO A 730 -29.70 11.42 -9.83
CA PRO A 730 -29.41 12.75 -10.34
C PRO A 730 -28.80 12.70 -11.76
N GLU A 731 -28.95 13.79 -12.49
CA GLU A 731 -28.44 13.89 -13.85
C GLU A 731 -26.91 13.77 -13.87
N ASN A 732 -26.25 14.46 -12.94
CA ASN A 732 -24.81 14.46 -12.72
C ASN A 732 -24.43 13.66 -11.46
N PRO A 733 -23.22 13.06 -11.42
CA PRO A 733 -22.72 12.41 -10.21
C PRO A 733 -22.57 13.44 -9.09
N VAL A 734 -22.82 12.99 -7.86
CA VAL A 734 -22.61 13.77 -6.64
C VAL A 734 -21.11 13.87 -6.33
N GLN A 735 -20.37 12.81 -6.64
CA GLN A 735 -18.94 12.75 -6.44
C GLN A 735 -18.27 11.91 -7.52
N ILE A 736 -17.05 12.28 -7.89
CA ILE A 736 -16.25 11.63 -8.91
C ILE A 736 -14.87 11.37 -8.32
N PHE A 737 -14.37 10.16 -8.53
CA PHE A 737 -13.04 9.75 -8.10
C PHE A 737 -12.23 9.27 -9.29
N PHE A 738 -10.94 9.56 -9.26
CA PHE A 738 -9.98 9.02 -10.21
C PHE A 738 -8.78 8.41 -9.49
N GLY A 739 -8.34 7.24 -9.94
CA GLY A 739 -7.22 6.56 -9.30
C GLY A 739 -6.75 5.29 -10.02
N ARG A 740 -5.71 4.67 -9.48
CA ARG A 740 -5.18 3.38 -9.96
C ARG A 740 -5.71 2.23 -9.12
N LEU A 741 -6.30 1.23 -9.75
CA LEU A 741 -6.77 0.02 -9.08
C LEU A 741 -5.58 -0.76 -8.49
N ILE A 742 -5.72 -1.15 -7.22
CA ILE A 742 -4.76 -2.02 -6.52
C ILE A 742 -5.09 -3.48 -6.83
N LYS A 743 -6.32 -3.90 -6.50
CA LYS A 743 -6.83 -5.27 -6.71
C LYS A 743 -8.35 -5.30 -6.54
N PHE A 744 -8.99 -6.26 -7.20
CA PHE A 744 -10.37 -6.67 -6.87
C PHE A 744 -10.39 -7.62 -5.67
N GLY A 745 -11.44 -7.53 -4.85
CA GLY A 745 -11.64 -8.41 -3.70
C GLY A 745 -12.13 -9.81 -4.07
N MET A 746 -12.37 -10.66 -3.06
CA MET A 746 -12.77 -12.05 -3.24
C MET A 746 -14.26 -12.27 -3.55
N ASN A 747 -15.04 -11.22 -3.76
CA ASN A 747 -16.49 -11.31 -3.96
C ASN A 747 -16.93 -12.33 -5.05
N LYS A 748 -16.09 -12.61 -6.05
CA LYS A 748 -16.35 -13.64 -7.07
C LYS A 748 -16.28 -15.08 -6.54
N VAL A 749 -15.56 -15.36 -5.46
CA VAL A 749 -15.41 -16.72 -4.89
C VAL A 749 -16.77 -17.33 -4.54
N VAL A 750 -17.70 -16.50 -4.09
CA VAL A 750 -19.07 -16.87 -3.72
C VAL A 750 -19.80 -17.58 -4.87
N SER A 751 -19.50 -17.22 -6.13
CA SER A 751 -20.11 -17.83 -7.30
C SER A 751 -19.77 -19.32 -7.45
N ARG A 752 -18.59 -19.76 -6.98
CA ARG A 752 -18.19 -21.18 -6.94
C ARG A 752 -19.07 -22.00 -6.00
N TYR A 753 -19.63 -21.38 -4.96
CA TYR A 753 -20.41 -22.06 -3.92
C TYR A 753 -21.93 -21.97 -4.13
N ASN A 754 -22.37 -21.66 -5.35
CA ASN A 754 -23.77 -21.47 -5.69
C ASN A 754 -24.64 -22.68 -5.30
N LEU A 755 -25.75 -22.40 -4.60
CA LEU A 755 -26.67 -23.43 -4.10
C LEU A 755 -27.36 -24.23 -5.22
N LYS A 756 -27.41 -23.71 -6.45
CA LYS A 756 -27.97 -24.46 -7.59
C LYS A 756 -27.11 -25.65 -7.99
N ASP A 757 -25.79 -25.50 -7.85
CA ASP A 757 -24.80 -26.45 -8.35
C ASP A 757 -24.28 -27.39 -7.25
N ARG A 758 -24.69 -27.15 -6.00
CA ARG A 758 -24.28 -27.93 -4.83
C ARG A 758 -24.95 -29.31 -4.82
N ILE A 759 -24.16 -30.34 -4.50
CA ILE A 759 -24.58 -31.75 -4.42
C ILE A 759 -25.67 -31.94 -3.37
N PHE A 760 -25.43 -31.55 -2.11
CA PHE A 760 -26.38 -31.70 -1.02
C PHE A 760 -26.90 -30.34 -0.53
N ILE A 761 -28.22 -30.17 -0.58
CA ILE A 761 -28.92 -29.02 0.01
C ILE A 761 -30.06 -29.50 0.92
N GLY A 762 -30.31 -28.77 2.01
CA GLY A 762 -31.46 -28.95 2.89
C GLY A 762 -32.22 -27.65 3.15
N ASN A 763 -33.28 -27.71 3.97
CA ASN A 763 -34.05 -26.53 4.40
C ASN A 763 -33.20 -25.49 5.15
N THR A 764 -32.11 -25.94 5.75
CA THR A 764 -31.12 -25.17 6.50
C THR A 764 -29.99 -24.62 5.63
N SER A 765 -30.04 -24.81 4.30
CA SER A 765 -28.98 -24.31 3.41
C SER A 765 -28.87 -22.80 3.45
N MET A 766 -27.69 -22.31 3.80
CA MET A 766 -27.40 -20.88 3.92
C MET A 766 -26.94 -20.30 2.58
N ASN A 767 -27.28 -19.03 2.33
CA ASN A 767 -26.76 -18.29 1.20
C ASN A 767 -25.22 -18.20 1.29
N PRO A 768 -24.47 -18.51 0.22
CA PRO A 768 -23.01 -18.55 0.26
C PRO A 768 -22.38 -17.23 0.73
N THR A 769 -22.87 -16.07 0.28
CA THR A 769 -22.34 -14.76 0.72
C THR A 769 -22.44 -14.61 2.24
N LEU A 770 -23.59 -14.96 2.82
CA LEU A 770 -23.80 -14.88 4.26
C LEU A 770 -22.93 -15.88 5.02
N SER A 771 -22.76 -17.10 4.51
CA SER A 771 -21.86 -18.08 5.14
C SER A 771 -20.41 -17.60 5.16
N PHE A 772 -19.92 -17.01 4.06
CA PHE A 772 -18.56 -16.45 4.04
C PHE A 772 -18.42 -15.25 4.99
N LEU A 773 -19.45 -14.40 5.08
CA LEU A 773 -19.47 -13.30 6.04
C LEU A 773 -19.42 -13.81 7.48
N MET A 774 -20.14 -14.89 7.80
CA MET A 774 -20.06 -15.51 9.14
C MET A 774 -18.65 -16.00 9.45
N ALA A 775 -17.97 -16.65 8.49
CA ALA A 775 -16.60 -17.11 8.69
C ALA A 775 -15.59 -15.96 8.84
N ASN A 776 -15.75 -14.86 8.10
CA ASN A 776 -14.92 -13.66 8.27
C ASN A 776 -15.18 -12.96 9.61
N ILE A 777 -16.45 -12.79 10.00
CA ILE A 777 -16.84 -12.15 11.27
C ILE A 777 -16.47 -13.01 12.49
N GLY A 778 -16.40 -14.32 12.31
CA GLY A 778 -15.89 -15.27 13.31
C GLY A 778 -14.37 -15.42 13.27
N GLU A 779 -13.67 -14.58 12.49
CA GLU A 779 -12.21 -14.50 12.39
C GLU A 779 -11.51 -15.85 12.12
N VAL A 780 -12.19 -16.76 11.40
CA VAL A 780 -11.69 -18.14 11.19
C VAL A 780 -10.37 -18.14 10.44
N GLN A 781 -9.33 -18.72 11.02
CA GLN A 781 -8.01 -18.86 10.43
C GLN A 781 -7.72 -20.30 10.00
N SER A 782 -6.60 -20.48 9.32
CA SER A 782 -6.13 -21.80 8.94
C SER A 782 -5.55 -22.51 10.17
N GLY A 783 -6.13 -23.65 10.55
CA GLY A 783 -5.74 -24.37 11.76
C GLY A 783 -6.86 -24.42 12.80
N ASP A 784 -7.76 -23.44 12.78
CA ASP A 784 -8.88 -23.35 13.72
C ASP A 784 -9.79 -24.56 13.68
N LEU A 785 -10.24 -25.01 14.86
CA LEU A 785 -11.31 -25.99 14.99
C LEU A 785 -12.66 -25.27 15.07
N VAL A 786 -13.48 -25.41 14.03
CA VAL A 786 -14.74 -24.69 13.84
C VAL A 786 -15.94 -25.63 13.99
N LEU A 787 -16.87 -25.28 14.87
CA LEU A 787 -18.05 -26.08 15.17
C LEU A 787 -19.35 -25.41 14.69
N ASP A 788 -20.23 -26.19 14.07
CA ASP A 788 -21.65 -25.85 13.94
C ASP A 788 -22.51 -26.83 14.75
N PRO A 789 -23.02 -26.45 15.94
CA PRO A 789 -23.87 -27.31 16.76
C PRO A 789 -25.23 -27.61 16.13
N TYR A 790 -25.59 -26.98 15.01
CA TYR A 790 -26.84 -27.20 14.29
C TYR A 790 -26.59 -27.28 12.78
N VAL A 791 -25.64 -28.13 12.38
CA VAL A 791 -24.97 -28.12 11.07
C VAL A 791 -25.91 -28.22 9.86
N GLY A 792 -27.02 -28.98 9.98
CA GLY A 792 -28.01 -29.11 8.92
C GLY A 792 -27.43 -29.65 7.62
N SER A 793 -27.23 -28.76 6.63
CA SER A 793 -26.65 -29.10 5.32
C SER A 793 -25.14 -28.85 5.21
N GLY A 794 -24.50 -28.34 6.26
CA GLY A 794 -23.08 -27.96 6.28
C GLY A 794 -22.74 -26.67 5.55
N SER A 795 -23.74 -25.86 5.19
CA SER A 795 -23.55 -24.64 4.39
C SER A 795 -22.68 -23.57 5.06
N ILE A 796 -22.67 -23.52 6.39
CA ILE A 796 -21.94 -22.52 7.19
C ILE A 796 -20.47 -22.93 7.35
N LEU A 797 -20.19 -24.23 7.43
CA LEU A 797 -18.83 -24.77 7.59
C LEU A 797 -18.00 -24.74 6.30
N LEU A 798 -18.63 -24.76 5.11
CA LEU A 798 -17.89 -24.75 3.83
C LEU A 798 -16.95 -23.52 3.69
N PRO A 799 -17.36 -22.28 4.00
CA PRO A 799 -16.43 -21.15 4.02
C PRO A 799 -15.35 -21.21 5.11
N ALA A 800 -15.66 -21.74 6.30
CA ALA A 800 -14.65 -21.95 7.33
C ALA A 800 -13.54 -22.89 6.84
N ALA A 801 -13.90 -24.00 6.19
CA ALA A 801 -12.95 -24.90 5.54
C ALA A 801 -12.23 -24.28 4.34
N HIS A 802 -12.92 -23.47 3.53
CA HIS A 802 -12.26 -22.70 2.44
C HIS A 802 -11.12 -21.83 2.98
N PHE A 803 -11.28 -21.33 4.20
CA PHE A 803 -10.32 -20.49 4.89
C PHE A 803 -9.31 -21.27 5.74
N GLY A 804 -9.36 -22.60 5.69
CA GLY A 804 -8.37 -23.50 6.29
C GLY A 804 -8.78 -24.11 7.64
N GLY A 805 -9.94 -23.75 8.19
CA GLY A 805 -10.46 -24.27 9.45
C GLY A 805 -10.95 -25.72 9.35
N TYR A 806 -10.64 -26.51 10.37
CA TYR A 806 -11.10 -27.89 10.53
C TYR A 806 -12.53 -27.90 11.07
N CYS A 807 -13.46 -28.46 10.30
CA CYS A 807 -14.88 -28.30 10.53
C CYS A 807 -15.50 -29.53 11.20
N VAL A 808 -16.19 -29.30 12.32
CA VAL A 808 -17.01 -30.27 13.05
C VAL A 808 -18.46 -29.82 13.01
N GLY A 809 -19.40 -30.75 12.85
CA GLY A 809 -20.83 -30.45 12.93
C GLY A 809 -21.58 -31.33 13.91
N VAL A 810 -22.74 -30.89 14.37
CA VAL A 810 -23.69 -31.73 15.12
C VAL A 810 -25.07 -31.67 14.47
N GLU A 811 -25.66 -32.85 14.26
CA GLU A 811 -27.02 -33.00 13.73
C GLU A 811 -27.82 -33.98 14.58
N ILE A 812 -29.05 -33.61 14.93
CA ILE A 812 -29.92 -34.44 15.78
C ILE A 812 -30.64 -35.54 14.96
N ASP A 813 -30.64 -35.43 13.63
CA ASP A 813 -31.30 -36.38 12.73
C ASP A 813 -30.32 -37.29 11.96
N TYR A 814 -30.20 -38.53 12.44
CA TYR A 814 -29.40 -39.60 11.82
C TYR A 814 -29.66 -39.78 10.31
N ASN A 815 -30.93 -39.70 9.88
CA ASN A 815 -31.28 -39.96 8.48
C ASN A 815 -30.85 -38.84 7.53
N VAL A 816 -30.78 -37.61 8.04
CA VAL A 816 -30.31 -36.45 7.26
C VAL A 816 -28.82 -36.57 7.01
N LEU A 817 -28.05 -36.91 8.06
CA LEU A 817 -26.60 -37.09 7.98
C LEU A 817 -26.20 -38.20 7.00
N HIS A 818 -26.77 -39.40 7.15
CA HIS A 818 -26.36 -40.58 6.38
C HIS A 818 -27.02 -40.73 5.01
N GLY A 819 -27.64 -39.67 4.47
CA GLY A 819 -28.19 -39.76 3.12
C GLY A 819 -29.48 -40.59 3.00
N LYS A 820 -30.08 -41.04 4.11
CA LYS A 820 -31.21 -42.00 4.12
C LYS A 820 -32.59 -41.34 4.00
N SER A 821 -32.66 -40.01 3.98
CA SER A 821 -33.90 -39.25 3.79
C SER A 821 -34.18 -38.94 2.31
N LYS A 822 -35.33 -38.30 2.01
CA LYS A 822 -35.74 -37.96 0.64
C LYS A 822 -34.68 -37.14 -0.12
N PRO A 823 -34.68 -37.19 -1.47
CA PRO A 823 -33.77 -36.38 -2.28
C PRO A 823 -33.92 -34.89 -1.98
N SER A 824 -32.82 -34.15 -1.97
CA SER A 824 -32.76 -32.71 -1.73
C SER A 824 -33.45 -31.88 -2.82
N ARG A 825 -33.53 -32.43 -4.05
CA ARG A 825 -34.18 -31.79 -5.19
C ARG A 825 -35.55 -32.41 -5.42
N CYS A 826 -36.57 -31.57 -5.53
CA CYS A 826 -37.94 -32.01 -5.80
C CYS A 826 -38.13 -32.70 -7.16
N THR A 827 -37.18 -32.55 -8.09
CA THR A 827 -37.17 -33.17 -9.41
C THR A 827 -36.53 -34.56 -9.43
N ALA A 828 -35.82 -34.96 -8.37
CA ALA A 828 -35.15 -36.25 -8.30
C ALA A 828 -36.10 -37.33 -7.73
N SER A 829 -36.15 -38.49 -8.38
CA SER A 829 -36.96 -39.64 -7.96
C SER A 829 -36.32 -40.44 -6.83
N ALA A 830 -34.98 -40.46 -6.77
CA ALA A 830 -34.17 -41.15 -5.77
C ALA A 830 -32.98 -40.30 -5.34
N ARG A 831 -32.48 -40.53 -4.12
CA ARG A 831 -31.34 -39.81 -3.55
C ARG A 831 -30.05 -40.44 -4.04
N HIS A 832 -29.08 -39.62 -4.44
CA HIS A 832 -27.77 -40.13 -4.85
C HIS A 832 -26.99 -40.64 -3.62
N PRO A 833 -26.20 -41.72 -3.72
CA PRO A 833 -25.39 -42.23 -2.60
C PRO A 833 -24.49 -41.16 -1.96
N ASP A 834 -23.94 -40.28 -2.78
CA ASP A 834 -23.08 -39.17 -2.35
C ASP A 834 -23.85 -37.88 -1.99
N GLU A 835 -25.16 -37.94 -1.71
CA GLU A 835 -25.94 -36.74 -1.37
C GLU A 835 -25.88 -36.42 0.14
N CYS A 836 -24.70 -36.11 0.66
CA CYS A 836 -24.42 -35.87 2.08
C CYS A 836 -23.54 -34.62 2.34
N ILE A 837 -23.32 -34.28 3.61
CA ILE A 837 -22.49 -33.12 3.99
C ILE A 837 -21.05 -33.28 3.50
N ARG A 838 -20.42 -34.44 3.70
CA ARG A 838 -19.05 -34.73 3.28
C ARG A 838 -18.86 -34.54 1.77
N ALA A 839 -19.85 -34.92 0.97
CA ALA A 839 -19.79 -34.74 -0.48
C ALA A 839 -19.75 -33.26 -0.90
N ASN A 840 -20.37 -32.35 -0.14
CA ASN A 840 -20.20 -30.92 -0.38
C ASN A 840 -18.74 -30.49 -0.17
N PHE A 841 -18.05 -30.99 0.86
CA PHE A 841 -16.64 -30.68 1.09
C PHE A 841 -15.77 -31.24 -0.04
N LYS A 842 -16.02 -32.50 -0.44
CA LYS A 842 -15.35 -33.15 -1.57
C LYS A 842 -15.53 -32.38 -2.88
N GLN A 843 -16.75 -31.92 -3.19
CA GLN A 843 -17.07 -31.14 -4.39
C GLN A 843 -16.16 -29.91 -4.54
N TYR A 844 -15.81 -29.26 -3.43
CA TYR A 844 -15.00 -28.03 -3.46
C TYR A 844 -13.51 -28.26 -3.16
N GLY A 845 -13.07 -29.53 -3.06
CA GLY A 845 -11.68 -29.88 -2.73
C GLY A 845 -11.31 -29.59 -1.28
N LEU A 846 -12.28 -29.63 -0.36
CA LEU A 846 -12.13 -29.29 1.06
C LEU A 846 -12.24 -30.51 1.98
N GLU A 847 -12.19 -31.72 1.43
CA GLU A 847 -12.40 -32.96 2.21
C GLU A 847 -11.38 -33.12 3.36
N ALA A 848 -10.13 -32.68 3.17
CA ALA A 848 -9.10 -32.69 4.22
C ALA A 848 -9.40 -31.77 5.42
N LYS A 849 -10.39 -30.87 5.28
CA LYS A 849 -10.85 -29.96 6.34
C LYS A 849 -12.15 -30.41 7.00
N TYR A 850 -12.73 -31.52 6.54
CA TYR A 850 -13.90 -32.12 7.15
C TYR A 850 -13.44 -33.09 8.25
N VAL A 851 -13.68 -32.74 9.51
CA VAL A 851 -13.33 -33.61 10.66
C VAL A 851 -14.39 -34.69 10.77
N ASP A 852 -15.59 -34.34 11.23
CA ASP A 852 -16.76 -35.21 11.21
C ASP A 852 -18.06 -34.44 11.52
N VAL A 853 -19.20 -35.10 11.36
CA VAL A 853 -20.50 -34.64 11.87
C VAL A 853 -21.08 -35.67 12.84
N LEU A 854 -21.28 -35.26 14.09
CA LEU A 854 -21.80 -36.10 15.15
C LEU A 854 -23.34 -36.15 15.15
N VAL A 855 -23.91 -37.33 15.39
CA VAL A 855 -25.35 -37.47 15.63
C VAL A 855 -25.63 -37.29 17.12
N ALA A 856 -26.01 -36.07 17.54
CA ALA A 856 -26.23 -35.76 18.94
C ALA A 856 -27.25 -34.62 19.16
N ASP A 857 -27.67 -34.44 20.42
CA ASP A 857 -28.51 -33.32 20.84
C ASP A 857 -27.66 -32.22 21.48
N SER A 858 -27.44 -31.14 20.75
CA SER A 858 -26.59 -30.02 21.16
C SER A 858 -27.09 -29.25 22.39
N SER A 859 -28.33 -29.46 22.84
CA SER A 859 -28.81 -28.92 24.12
C SER A 859 -28.21 -29.62 25.34
N LYS A 860 -27.56 -30.77 25.15
CA LYS A 860 -26.94 -31.54 26.22
C LYS A 860 -25.45 -31.25 26.25
N SER A 861 -25.02 -30.39 27.18
CA SER A 861 -23.60 -30.08 27.39
C SER A 861 -22.74 -31.31 27.65
N SER A 862 -23.30 -32.38 28.21
CA SER A 862 -22.62 -33.64 28.52
C SER A 862 -22.10 -34.42 27.31
N ILE A 863 -22.46 -34.07 26.06
CA ILE A 863 -21.91 -34.73 24.87
C ILE A 863 -20.45 -34.33 24.62
N TRP A 864 -20.00 -33.24 25.25
CA TRP A 864 -18.63 -32.76 25.17
C TRP A 864 -17.95 -32.95 26.53
N ASN A 865 -16.69 -33.39 26.50
CA ASN A 865 -15.85 -33.38 27.70
C ASN A 865 -15.63 -31.91 28.14
N SER A 866 -15.49 -31.66 29.45
CA SER A 866 -15.12 -30.35 29.99
C SER A 866 -13.83 -29.78 29.38
N HIS A 867 -12.99 -30.61 28.77
CA HIS A 867 -11.75 -30.23 28.07
C HIS A 867 -11.92 -29.99 26.56
N ALA A 868 -13.11 -30.21 25.97
CA ALA A 868 -13.32 -29.92 24.56
C ALA A 868 -13.18 -28.41 24.30
N ARG A 869 -12.35 -28.03 23.32
CA ARG A 869 -12.06 -26.63 22.99
C ARG A 869 -12.15 -26.38 21.49
N PHE A 870 -12.85 -25.32 21.13
CA PHE A 870 -13.05 -24.84 19.76
C PHE A 870 -12.61 -23.39 19.65
N ASP A 871 -12.08 -23.01 18.49
CA ASP A 871 -11.66 -21.63 18.23
C ASP A 871 -12.84 -20.78 17.78
N CYS A 872 -13.80 -21.39 17.07
CA CYS A 872 -14.96 -20.69 16.54
C CYS A 872 -16.21 -21.56 16.51
N ILE A 873 -17.36 -20.98 16.89
CA ILE A 873 -18.68 -21.58 16.72
C ILE A 873 -19.49 -20.72 15.75
N LEU A 874 -19.85 -21.30 14.61
CA LEU A 874 -20.65 -20.64 13.57
C LEU A 874 -21.98 -21.37 13.38
N THR A 875 -23.13 -20.70 13.56
CA THR A 875 -24.42 -21.43 13.48
C THR A 875 -25.66 -20.61 13.12
N ASP A 876 -26.69 -21.27 12.55
CA ASP A 876 -28.05 -20.73 12.31
C ASP A 876 -29.05 -21.62 13.08
N PRO A 877 -29.29 -21.36 14.39
CA PRO A 877 -30.03 -22.28 15.23
C PRO A 877 -31.49 -22.50 14.76
N PRO A 878 -32.11 -23.66 15.06
CA PRO A 878 -33.46 -24.01 14.58
C PRO A 878 -34.58 -23.29 15.36
N TYR A 879 -34.68 -21.97 15.23
CA TYR A 879 -35.66 -21.13 15.94
C TYR A 879 -37.12 -21.22 15.42
N GLY A 880 -37.48 -22.26 14.66
CA GLY A 880 -38.87 -22.57 14.30
C GLY A 880 -39.39 -21.97 13.00
N ILE A 881 -38.59 -21.16 12.30
CA ILE A 881 -38.94 -20.54 11.00
C ILE A 881 -38.58 -21.46 9.83
N ARG A 882 -37.29 -21.75 9.62
CA ARG A 882 -36.80 -22.64 8.54
C ARG A 882 -36.87 -24.11 8.95
N GLU A 883 -36.47 -24.41 10.17
CA GLU A 883 -36.53 -25.74 10.78
C GLU A 883 -37.19 -25.66 12.15
N LYS A 884 -37.84 -26.74 12.60
CA LYS A 884 -38.48 -26.78 13.92
C LYS A 884 -37.43 -26.98 15.02
N GLY A 885 -37.44 -26.13 16.04
CA GLY A 885 -36.65 -26.35 17.25
C GLY A 885 -37.05 -27.64 17.95
N ALA A 886 -36.11 -28.57 18.06
CA ALA A 886 -36.28 -29.86 18.69
C ALA A 886 -35.09 -30.18 19.60
N LYS A 887 -35.38 -30.79 20.75
CA LYS A 887 -34.39 -31.40 21.65
C LYS A 887 -34.87 -32.78 22.07
N VAL A 888 -33.99 -33.65 22.54
CA VAL A 888 -34.34 -34.98 23.03
C VAL A 888 -34.98 -34.87 24.41
N LYS A 889 -36.14 -35.51 24.60
CA LYS A 889 -36.77 -35.68 25.92
C LYS A 889 -37.15 -37.13 26.12
N GLN A 890 -36.92 -37.64 27.34
CA GLN A 890 -37.52 -38.88 27.79
C GLN A 890 -39.04 -38.71 27.88
N LYS A 891 -39.77 -39.55 27.16
CA LYS A 891 -41.22 -39.60 27.22
C LYS A 891 -41.60 -40.64 28.27
N GLN A 892 -42.22 -40.24 29.37
CA GLN A 892 -42.94 -41.20 30.21
C GLN A 892 -44.04 -41.82 29.33
N LEU A 893 -43.99 -43.12 29.14
CA LEU A 893 -45.08 -43.86 28.53
C LEU A 893 -46.25 -43.85 29.52
N PRO A 894 -47.50 -43.63 29.07
CA PRO A 894 -48.66 -43.83 29.94
C PRO A 894 -48.67 -45.28 30.43
N ASP A 895 -48.99 -45.52 31.71
CA ASP A 895 -48.89 -46.84 32.35
C ASP A 895 -49.59 -47.97 31.57
N PHE A 896 -50.63 -47.65 30.79
CA PHE A 896 -51.35 -48.64 29.98
C PHE A 896 -50.56 -49.19 28.77
N TRP A 897 -49.47 -48.52 28.35
CA TRP A 897 -48.60 -49.01 27.27
C TRP A 897 -47.50 -49.97 27.78
N LEU A 898 -47.38 -50.14 29.10
CA LEU A 898 -46.51 -51.13 29.71
C LEU A 898 -47.25 -52.47 29.77
N LEU A 899 -46.97 -53.37 28.81
CA LEU A 899 -47.39 -54.77 28.91
C LEU A 899 -46.76 -55.36 30.19
N LYS A 900 -47.60 -55.93 31.06
CA LYS A 900 -47.24 -56.38 32.43
C LYS A 900 -46.24 -57.54 32.51
N ASP A 901 -45.68 -58.02 31.40
CA ASP A 901 -44.96 -59.29 31.42
C ASP A 901 -43.79 -59.42 30.43
N ARG A 902 -42.96 -58.37 30.32
CA ARG A 902 -41.62 -58.55 29.75
C ARG A 902 -40.53 -57.96 30.63
N SER A 903 -39.67 -58.87 31.08
CA SER A 903 -38.34 -58.64 31.61
C SER A 903 -37.57 -57.59 30.80
N THR A 904 -36.93 -56.69 31.55
CA THR A 904 -35.70 -55.96 31.27
C THR A 904 -35.02 -56.27 29.93
N GLU A 905 -35.37 -55.52 28.88
CA GLU A 905 -34.51 -55.11 27.74
C GLU A 905 -35.40 -54.52 26.63
N THR A 906 -35.98 -53.34 26.88
CA THR A 906 -36.56 -52.56 25.78
C THR A 906 -35.58 -51.46 25.42
N VAL A 907 -34.97 -51.58 24.23
CA VAL A 907 -34.16 -50.52 23.60
C VAL A 907 -34.99 -49.24 23.57
N HIS A 908 -34.61 -48.27 24.40
CA HIS A 908 -35.33 -47.01 24.55
C HIS A 908 -35.06 -46.10 23.34
N TYR A 909 -36.10 -45.73 22.60
CA TYR A 909 -35.98 -44.77 21.50
C TYR A 909 -36.23 -43.33 22.02
N PRO A 910 -35.20 -42.45 22.07
CA PRO A 910 -35.38 -41.06 22.46
C PRO A 910 -36.38 -40.33 21.56
N SER A 911 -37.28 -39.53 22.17
CA SER A 911 -38.30 -38.78 21.44
C SER A 911 -37.96 -37.29 21.33
N LYS A 912 -38.27 -36.66 20.18
CA LYS A 912 -38.07 -35.22 19.96
C LYS A 912 -39.16 -34.40 20.68
N ALA A 913 -38.77 -33.48 21.56
CA ALA A 913 -39.63 -32.49 22.20
C ALA A 913 -39.43 -31.09 21.59
N LYS A 914 -40.37 -30.17 21.86
CA LYS A 914 -40.29 -28.78 21.37
C LYS A 914 -39.17 -28.04 22.12
N TYR A 915 -38.25 -27.45 21.38
CA TYR A 915 -37.19 -26.58 21.92
C TYR A 915 -37.63 -25.12 21.78
N CYS A 916 -37.78 -24.40 22.89
CA CYS A 916 -38.20 -22.99 22.84
C CYS A 916 -37.01 -22.08 22.55
N LEU A 917 -37.26 -20.91 21.96
CA LEU A 917 -36.19 -20.00 21.50
C LEU A 917 -35.30 -19.52 22.65
N ASN A 918 -35.90 -19.21 23.81
CA ASN A 918 -35.14 -18.71 24.97
C ASN A 918 -34.17 -19.78 25.49
N ASP A 919 -34.67 -21.00 25.74
CA ASP A 919 -33.83 -22.12 26.18
C ASP A 919 -32.74 -22.40 25.16
N LEU A 920 -33.07 -22.36 23.87
CA LEU A 920 -32.11 -22.63 22.80
C LEU A 920 -30.95 -21.63 22.77
N VAL A 921 -31.24 -20.35 22.96
CA VAL A 921 -30.18 -19.32 22.97
C VAL A 921 -29.39 -19.40 24.27
N LEU A 922 -30.05 -19.62 25.41
CA LEU A 922 -29.38 -19.79 26.70
C LEU A 922 -28.41 -20.98 26.69
N ASP A 923 -28.88 -22.14 26.23
CA ASP A 923 -28.05 -23.34 26.12
C ASP A 923 -26.88 -23.12 25.15
N LEU A 924 -27.09 -22.40 24.04
CA LEU A 924 -26.01 -22.05 23.09
C LEU A 924 -24.96 -21.13 23.74
N LEU A 925 -25.37 -20.12 24.52
CA LEU A 925 -24.44 -19.21 25.19
C LEU A 925 -23.64 -19.93 26.28
N ASN A 926 -24.29 -20.76 27.08
CA ASN A 926 -23.61 -21.58 28.10
C ASN A 926 -22.64 -22.57 27.46
N PHE A 927 -23.05 -23.19 26.36
CA PHE A 927 -22.20 -24.09 25.58
C PHE A 927 -20.97 -23.36 25.03
N ALA A 928 -21.15 -22.21 24.40
CA ALA A 928 -20.06 -21.39 23.88
C ALA A 928 -19.13 -20.90 24.98
N ALA A 929 -19.65 -20.48 26.13
CA ALA A 929 -18.84 -20.09 27.28
C ALA A 929 -17.95 -21.24 27.80
N THR A 930 -18.43 -22.48 27.72
CA THR A 930 -17.69 -23.66 28.19
C THR A 930 -16.69 -24.17 27.15
N CYS A 931 -17.06 -24.21 25.87
CA CYS A 931 -16.31 -24.94 24.84
C CYS A 931 -15.48 -24.06 23.90
N LEU A 932 -15.65 -22.73 23.90
CA LEU A 932 -14.72 -21.85 23.18
C LEU A 932 -13.41 -21.69 23.95
N ASN A 933 -12.31 -21.53 23.22
CA ASN A 933 -11.07 -20.97 23.77
C ASN A 933 -11.30 -19.51 24.22
N GLU A 934 -10.52 -19.02 25.19
CA GLU A 934 -10.47 -17.58 25.44
C GLU A 934 -10.01 -16.84 24.17
N GLY A 935 -10.69 -15.76 23.81
CA GLY A 935 -10.53 -15.11 22.50
C GLY A 935 -11.30 -15.79 21.36
N GLY A 936 -11.89 -16.97 21.56
CA GLY A 936 -12.69 -17.67 20.57
C GLY A 936 -14.02 -16.99 20.28
N HIS A 937 -14.54 -17.18 19.05
CA HIS A 937 -15.70 -16.44 18.54
C HIS A 937 -16.97 -17.30 18.48
N LEU A 938 -18.09 -16.75 18.93
CA LEU A 938 -19.44 -17.27 18.70
C LEU A 938 -20.16 -16.36 17.71
N VAL A 939 -20.56 -16.90 16.56
CA VAL A 939 -21.32 -16.18 15.53
C VAL A 939 -22.63 -16.91 15.23
N TYR A 940 -23.76 -16.29 15.56
CA TYR A 940 -25.08 -16.93 15.43
C TYR A 940 -26.19 -15.99 14.97
N TRP A 941 -27.26 -16.57 14.42
CA TRP A 941 -28.45 -15.84 13.99
C TRP A 941 -29.54 -15.83 15.07
N LEU A 942 -30.17 -14.66 15.28
CA LEU A 942 -31.34 -14.47 16.14
C LEU A 942 -32.51 -13.90 15.33
N PRO A 943 -33.73 -14.50 15.36
CA PRO A 943 -34.89 -13.96 14.63
C PRO A 943 -35.46 -12.72 15.35
N VAL A 944 -35.79 -11.67 14.58
CA VAL A 944 -36.27 -10.39 15.13
C VAL A 944 -37.46 -9.81 14.35
N CYS A 945 -38.25 -8.97 15.01
CA CYS A 945 -39.30 -8.15 14.39
C CYS A 945 -38.82 -6.69 14.34
N LYS A 946 -38.66 -6.10 13.15
CA LYS A 946 -38.02 -4.80 12.92
C LYS A 946 -38.56 -3.68 13.81
N ASN A 947 -39.88 -3.61 13.98
CA ASN A 947 -40.53 -2.53 14.73
C ASN A 947 -40.50 -2.73 16.25
N GLN A 948 -39.95 -3.85 16.71
CA GLN A 948 -39.94 -4.26 18.13
C GLN A 948 -38.54 -4.64 18.61
N PHE A 949 -37.55 -4.62 17.72
CA PHE A 949 -36.19 -4.99 18.01
C PHE A 949 -35.43 -3.79 18.56
N ASP A 950 -34.86 -3.99 19.73
CA ASP A 950 -33.93 -3.09 20.39
C ASP A 950 -32.67 -3.91 20.70
N GLU A 951 -31.49 -3.37 20.39
CA GLU A 951 -30.22 -4.07 20.64
C GLU A 951 -29.98 -4.32 22.12
N ALA A 952 -30.58 -3.52 23.01
CA ALA A 952 -30.55 -3.77 24.45
C ALA A 952 -31.20 -5.11 24.85
N GLN A 953 -32.01 -5.71 23.98
CA GLN A 953 -32.68 -7.00 24.19
C GLN A 953 -31.85 -8.20 23.73
N ILE A 954 -30.63 -8.00 23.21
CA ILE A 954 -29.76 -9.11 22.85
C ILE A 954 -29.32 -9.85 24.13
N PRO A 955 -29.48 -11.19 24.21
CA PRO A 955 -29.02 -11.96 25.35
C PRO A 955 -27.54 -11.75 25.66
N LYS A 956 -27.20 -11.51 26.93
CA LYS A 956 -25.84 -11.31 27.42
C LYS A 956 -25.40 -12.51 28.26
N HIS A 957 -24.09 -12.74 28.34
CA HIS A 957 -23.51 -13.79 29.18
C HIS A 957 -22.21 -13.26 29.85
N PRO A 958 -21.94 -13.55 31.13
CA PRO A 958 -20.79 -12.97 31.86
C PRO A 958 -19.40 -13.30 31.29
N CYS A 959 -19.29 -14.37 30.49
CA CYS A 959 -18.05 -14.82 29.84
C CYS A 959 -17.95 -14.43 28.37
N LEU A 960 -19.00 -13.86 27.77
CA LEU A 960 -19.06 -13.54 26.33
C LEU A 960 -19.33 -12.04 26.14
N LYS A 961 -18.52 -11.38 25.32
CA LYS A 961 -18.68 -9.97 24.97
C LYS A 961 -19.16 -9.83 23.54
N ILE A 962 -20.21 -9.05 23.31
CA ILE A 962 -20.70 -8.75 21.95
C ILE A 962 -19.64 -7.90 21.22
N VAL A 963 -19.24 -8.35 20.05
CA VAL A 963 -18.28 -7.66 19.17
C VAL A 963 -19.02 -6.87 18.08
N SER A 964 -20.03 -7.49 17.45
CA SER A 964 -20.79 -6.85 16.37
C SER A 964 -22.19 -7.43 16.21
N THR A 965 -23.10 -6.62 15.67
CA THR A 965 -24.47 -6.99 15.31
C THR A 965 -24.75 -6.60 13.84
N SER A 966 -25.46 -7.44 13.08
CA SER A 966 -25.78 -7.14 11.68
C SER A 966 -27.18 -7.60 11.31
N LEU A 967 -28.08 -6.64 11.02
CA LEU A 967 -29.48 -6.92 10.68
C LEU A 967 -29.66 -7.34 9.22
N GLN A 968 -30.24 -8.52 9.01
CA GLN A 968 -30.78 -8.98 7.72
C GLN A 968 -32.32 -8.90 7.72
N LEU A 969 -32.87 -8.02 6.89
CA LEU A 969 -34.33 -7.98 6.65
C LEU A 969 -34.76 -9.12 5.73
N LEU A 970 -35.76 -9.90 6.15
CA LEU A 970 -36.38 -10.96 5.34
C LEU A 970 -37.71 -10.47 4.71
N THR A 971 -38.42 -9.59 5.43
CA THR A 971 -39.61 -8.88 4.97
C THR A 971 -39.57 -7.44 5.52
N LYS A 972 -40.59 -6.62 5.23
CA LYS A 972 -40.68 -5.26 5.80
C LYS A 972 -40.80 -5.25 7.34
N THR A 973 -41.30 -6.33 7.93
CA THR A 973 -41.58 -6.41 9.38
C THR A 973 -40.69 -7.42 10.12
N TYR A 974 -40.24 -8.49 9.46
CA TYR A 974 -39.46 -9.55 10.06
C TYR A 974 -38.05 -9.60 9.48
N GLY A 975 -37.07 -9.83 10.34
CA GLY A 975 -35.67 -10.01 9.99
C GLY A 975 -34.99 -11.01 10.92
N ARG A 976 -33.67 -11.05 10.82
CA ARG A 976 -32.80 -11.74 11.77
C ARG A 976 -31.51 -10.94 11.93
N VAL A 977 -30.92 -11.00 13.11
CA VAL A 977 -29.67 -10.30 13.42
C VAL A 977 -28.59 -11.37 13.54
N LEU A 978 -27.48 -11.15 12.84
CA LEU A 978 -26.25 -11.90 13.07
C LEU A 978 -25.55 -11.26 14.26
N ILE A 979 -25.22 -12.06 15.26
CA ILE A 979 -24.57 -11.62 16.49
C ILE A 979 -23.21 -12.31 16.54
N SER A 980 -22.15 -11.52 16.70
CA SER A 980 -20.80 -12.00 16.96
C SER A 980 -20.41 -11.67 18.40
N MET A 981 -19.92 -12.66 19.13
CA MET A 981 -19.44 -12.55 20.49
C MET A 981 -18.06 -13.19 20.61
N VAL A 982 -17.23 -12.68 21.51
CA VAL A 982 -15.92 -13.23 21.86
C VAL A 982 -15.92 -13.70 23.30
N LYS A 983 -15.29 -14.84 23.58
CA LYS A 983 -15.07 -15.31 24.96
C LYS A 983 -13.96 -14.50 25.61
N ILE A 984 -14.26 -13.90 26.75
CA ILE A 984 -13.33 -13.00 27.46
C ILE A 984 -12.72 -13.62 28.73
N ARG A 985 -13.28 -14.73 29.23
CA ARG A 985 -12.79 -15.46 30.40
C ARG A 985 -13.46 -16.84 30.50
N GLU A 986 -12.83 -17.77 31.22
CA GLU A 986 -13.47 -19.02 31.64
C GLU A 986 -14.66 -18.80 32.61
N PRO A 987 -15.67 -19.70 32.63
CA PRO A 987 -16.77 -19.65 33.59
C PRO A 987 -16.30 -20.03 35.02
N SER A 988 -16.71 -19.28 36.05
CA SER A 988 -16.46 -19.64 37.46
C SER A 988 -17.37 -20.79 37.93
N ASP A 989 -16.90 -21.58 38.91
CA ASP A 989 -17.62 -22.73 39.48
C ASP A 989 -19.02 -22.40 40.05
N TYR A 990 -19.32 -21.11 40.25
CA TYR A 990 -20.66 -20.58 40.51
C TYR A 990 -21.06 -19.60 39.41
N ILE A 991 -22.06 -20.00 38.61
CA ILE A 991 -22.90 -19.07 37.83
C ILE A 991 -24.30 -19.18 38.42
N GLU A 992 -24.58 -18.40 39.47
CA GLU A 992 -25.97 -17.98 39.65
C GLU A 992 -26.26 -17.01 38.50
N PRO A 993 -27.19 -17.33 37.59
CA PRO A 993 -27.61 -16.34 36.62
C PRO A 993 -28.20 -15.20 37.43
N GLU A 994 -27.64 -13.99 37.35
CA GLU A 994 -28.35 -12.79 37.80
C GLU A 994 -29.72 -12.82 37.11
N THR A 995 -30.74 -13.19 37.89
CA THR A 995 -32.14 -13.03 37.53
C THR A 995 -32.51 -11.56 37.66
N SER A 996 -31.70 -10.65 37.10
CA SER A 996 -32.06 -9.26 36.94
C SER A 996 -32.88 -9.17 35.65
N GLU A 997 -34.20 -9.20 35.79
CA GLU A 997 -35.17 -8.80 34.76
C GLU A 997 -34.77 -9.17 33.32
N TRP A 998 -34.63 -10.46 33.03
CA TRP A 998 -34.66 -10.92 31.64
C TRP A 998 -35.98 -10.46 31.03
N VAL A 999 -35.95 -9.36 30.28
CA VAL A 999 -37.07 -8.95 29.44
C VAL A 999 -37.31 -10.12 28.49
N ARG A 1000 -38.37 -10.87 28.77
CA ARG A 1000 -38.81 -12.00 27.96
C ARG A 1000 -38.87 -11.55 26.49
N ILE A 1001 -37.85 -11.91 25.69
CA ILE A 1001 -37.84 -11.74 24.23
C ILE A 1001 -39.03 -12.51 23.62
N SER A 1002 -39.54 -13.50 24.36
CA SER A 1002 -40.92 -13.94 24.29
C SER A 1002 -41.88 -12.90 24.88
N ARG A 1003 -42.23 -11.85 24.11
CA ARG A 1003 -43.58 -11.29 24.20
C ARG A 1003 -44.54 -12.29 23.55
N ASP A 1004 -44.76 -13.43 24.20
CA ASP A 1004 -45.92 -14.25 23.92
C ASP A 1004 -47.16 -13.52 24.44
N HIS A 1005 -47.56 -12.48 23.71
CA HIS A 1005 -48.81 -11.79 23.96
C HIS A 1005 -50.00 -12.78 23.89
N TRP A 1006 -49.79 -13.97 23.31
CA TRP A 1006 -50.76 -15.04 23.16
C TRP A 1006 -51.06 -15.81 24.45
N HIS A 1007 -50.19 -15.75 25.47
CA HIS A 1007 -50.48 -16.30 26.79
C HIS A 1007 -51.15 -15.29 27.74
N LYS A 1008 -51.19 -14.01 27.38
CA LYS A 1008 -51.89 -12.97 28.13
C LYS A 1008 -53.38 -12.95 27.76
N ARG A 1009 -54.26 -12.94 28.77
CA ARG A 1009 -55.70 -12.72 28.58
C ARG A 1009 -55.93 -11.29 28.04
N ARG A 1010 -57.02 -11.07 27.30
CA ARG A 1010 -57.49 -9.72 26.92
C ARG A 1010 -57.80 -8.92 28.21
N LYS A 1011 -57.86 -7.59 28.15
CA LYS A 1011 -58.36 -6.76 29.28
C LYS A 1011 -59.74 -7.21 29.78
N THR A 1012 -60.52 -7.88 28.93
CA THR A 1012 -61.82 -8.49 29.23
C THR A 1012 -61.75 -9.92 29.81
N GLY A 1013 -60.57 -10.42 30.18
CA GLY A 1013 -60.38 -11.77 30.76
C GLY A 1013 -60.34 -12.94 29.77
N GLY A 1014 -60.65 -12.74 28.48
CA GLY A 1014 -60.64 -13.82 27.48
C GLY A 1014 -59.23 -14.25 27.02
N LYS A 1015 -58.95 -15.57 26.92
CA LYS A 1015 -57.68 -16.10 26.36
C LYS A 1015 -57.49 -15.66 24.91
N ARG A 1016 -56.27 -15.21 24.54
CA ARG A 1016 -55.92 -14.89 23.14
C ARG A 1016 -55.59 -16.19 22.37
N LYS A 1017 -55.96 -16.24 21.08
CA LYS A 1017 -55.90 -17.46 20.26
C LYS A 1017 -54.49 -17.64 19.67
N PRO A 1018 -53.78 -18.76 19.92
CA PRO A 1018 -52.43 -18.96 19.38
C PRO A 1018 -52.43 -19.15 17.86
N LEU A 1019 -51.38 -18.66 17.18
CA LEU A 1019 -51.14 -18.88 15.75
C LEU A 1019 -50.63 -20.31 15.54
N HIS A 1020 -51.49 -21.19 15.04
CA HIS A 1020 -51.12 -22.55 14.64
C HIS A 1020 -50.35 -22.53 13.30
N LYS A 1021 -49.27 -23.34 13.18
CA LYS A 1021 -48.82 -23.83 11.87
C LYS A 1021 -49.99 -24.56 11.21
N LYS A 1022 -50.16 -24.42 9.89
CA LYS A 1022 -51.21 -25.11 9.13
C LYS A 1022 -51.26 -26.58 9.53
N ARG A 1023 -52.31 -27.00 10.23
CA ARG A 1023 -52.52 -28.42 10.58
C ARG A 1023 -52.75 -29.20 9.27
N LYS A 1024 -52.65 -30.53 9.29
CA LYS A 1024 -53.00 -31.40 8.15
C LYS A 1024 -54.44 -31.16 7.63
N TYR A 1025 -55.32 -30.57 8.44
CA TYR A 1025 -56.66 -30.13 8.04
C TYR A 1025 -56.75 -28.69 7.49
N GLU A 1026 -55.66 -27.90 7.57
CA GLU A 1026 -55.48 -26.59 6.92
C GLU A 1026 -54.69 -26.72 5.60
N LEU A 1027 -54.29 -27.94 5.21
CA LEU A 1027 -54.18 -28.29 3.79
C LEU A 1027 -55.50 -27.85 3.17
N GLY A 1028 -55.42 -26.92 2.21
CA GLY A 1028 -56.61 -26.43 1.54
C GLY A 1028 -57.44 -27.62 1.08
N ARG A 1029 -58.74 -27.61 1.39
CA ARG A 1029 -59.67 -28.53 0.73
C ARG A 1029 -59.41 -28.47 -0.79
N PRO A 1030 -59.60 -29.59 -1.52
CA PRO A 1030 -59.35 -29.65 -2.95
C PRO A 1030 -59.85 -28.40 -3.67
N PRO A 1031 -59.07 -27.82 -4.59
CA PRO A 1031 -59.47 -26.60 -5.31
C PRO A 1031 -60.88 -26.77 -5.84
N ALA A 1032 -61.73 -25.76 -5.63
CA ALA A 1032 -63.15 -25.80 -6.02
C ALA A 1032 -63.37 -25.89 -7.55
N MET A 1033 -62.29 -25.85 -8.33
CA MET A 1033 -62.30 -25.73 -9.79
C MET A 1033 -63.29 -24.67 -10.26
N THR A 1034 -63.23 -23.48 -9.64
CA THR A 1034 -64.18 -22.38 -9.87
C THR A 1034 -64.27 -22.08 -11.36
N LYS A 1035 -65.44 -22.26 -11.95
CA LYS A 1035 -65.66 -22.04 -13.38
C LYS A 1035 -66.12 -20.62 -13.68
N LEU A 1036 -65.84 -20.16 -14.87
CA LEU A 1036 -66.50 -18.98 -15.41
C LEU A 1036 -68.00 -19.29 -15.61
N GLY A 1037 -68.88 -18.42 -15.11
CA GLY A 1037 -70.33 -18.58 -15.24
C GLY A 1037 -71.10 -17.87 -14.14
N SER A 1038 -72.44 -17.96 -14.17
CA SER A 1038 -73.33 -17.24 -13.24
C SER A 1038 -72.91 -17.43 -11.78
N LYS A 1039 -72.86 -16.32 -11.03
CA LYS A 1039 -72.29 -16.27 -9.68
C LYS A 1039 -72.94 -17.32 -8.74
N ARG A 1040 -72.19 -18.36 -8.39
CA ARG A 1040 -72.58 -19.38 -7.40
C ARG A 1040 -71.51 -19.51 -6.32
N ILE A 1041 -71.83 -19.00 -5.13
CA ILE A 1041 -70.93 -19.02 -3.97
C ILE A 1041 -71.57 -19.84 -2.86
N HIS A 1042 -70.87 -20.86 -2.38
CA HIS A 1042 -71.26 -21.60 -1.18
C HIS A 1042 -70.58 -21.00 0.05
N ILE A 1043 -71.37 -20.82 1.10
CA ILE A 1043 -70.86 -20.46 2.41
C ILE A 1043 -70.50 -21.75 3.14
N VAL A 1044 -69.22 -21.94 3.42
CA VAL A 1044 -68.71 -23.14 4.09
C VAL A 1044 -68.33 -22.78 5.52
N ARG A 1045 -68.95 -23.45 6.49
CA ARG A 1045 -68.58 -23.35 7.91
C ARG A 1045 -67.20 -23.98 8.10
N VAL A 1046 -66.26 -23.22 8.68
CA VAL A 1046 -64.93 -23.71 9.03
C VAL A 1046 -64.85 -23.98 10.54
N ARG A 1047 -63.97 -24.90 10.96
CA ARG A 1047 -63.75 -25.17 12.40
C ARG A 1047 -63.34 -23.88 13.12
N GLY A 1048 -64.03 -23.56 14.23
CA GLY A 1048 -63.86 -22.32 14.98
C GLY A 1048 -64.97 -21.27 14.79
N GLY A 1049 -66.14 -21.66 14.25
CA GLY A 1049 -67.34 -20.82 14.17
C GLY A 1049 -67.41 -19.89 12.94
N ASN A 1050 -66.28 -19.62 12.29
CA ASN A 1050 -66.21 -18.73 11.13
C ASN A 1050 -66.80 -19.37 9.86
N ARG A 1051 -67.26 -18.54 8.93
CA ARG A 1051 -67.77 -18.93 7.61
C ARG A 1051 -66.82 -18.42 6.52
N LYS A 1052 -66.57 -19.23 5.47
CA LYS A 1052 -65.80 -18.83 4.28
C LYS A 1052 -66.66 -18.91 3.02
N TYR A 1053 -66.45 -17.99 2.10
CA TYR A 1053 -67.10 -18.00 0.78
C TYR A 1053 -66.27 -18.84 -0.20
N ARG A 1054 -66.90 -19.83 -0.81
CA ARG A 1054 -66.32 -20.71 -1.82
C ARG A 1054 -67.06 -20.49 -3.14
N ALA A 1055 -66.42 -19.84 -4.10
CA ALA A 1055 -67.01 -19.71 -5.42
C ALA A 1055 -66.90 -21.04 -6.19
N LEU A 1056 -68.03 -21.55 -6.65
CA LEU A 1056 -68.09 -22.61 -7.66
C LEU A 1056 -68.13 -22.00 -9.06
N ARG A 1057 -68.84 -20.87 -9.22
CA ARG A 1057 -68.91 -20.10 -10.46
C ARG A 1057 -68.85 -18.60 -10.20
N LEU A 1058 -68.13 -17.85 -11.03
CA LEU A 1058 -68.11 -16.38 -11.04
C LEU A 1058 -68.09 -15.87 -12.47
N GLU A 1059 -68.78 -14.77 -12.73
CA GLU A 1059 -68.76 -14.07 -14.03
C GLU A 1059 -68.23 -12.64 -13.93
N THR A 1060 -68.02 -12.12 -12.71
CA THR A 1060 -67.49 -10.76 -12.47
C THR A 1060 -66.37 -10.79 -11.44
N GLY A 1061 -65.45 -9.83 -11.56
CA GLY A 1061 -64.34 -9.64 -10.64
C GLY A 1061 -64.00 -8.16 -10.43
N ASN A 1062 -63.24 -7.85 -9.37
CA ASN A 1062 -62.72 -6.49 -9.16
C ASN A 1062 -61.28 -6.42 -9.64
N TYR A 1063 -61.02 -5.58 -10.64
CA TYR A 1063 -59.70 -5.43 -11.22
C TYR A 1063 -59.17 -4.02 -11.00
N SER A 1064 -57.90 -3.90 -10.65
CA SER A 1064 -57.22 -2.61 -10.54
C SER A 1064 -56.48 -2.26 -11.83
N TRP A 1065 -56.59 -1.02 -12.30
CA TRP A 1065 -55.73 -0.45 -13.32
C TRP A 1065 -54.53 0.20 -12.62
N GLY A 1066 -53.34 -0.37 -12.81
CA GLY A 1066 -52.14 -0.05 -12.04
C GLY A 1066 -51.62 1.36 -12.27
N SER A 1067 -51.46 1.76 -13.54
CA SER A 1067 -50.99 3.11 -13.91
C SER A 1067 -51.93 4.21 -13.40
N GLU A 1068 -53.23 3.97 -13.48
CA GLU A 1068 -54.27 4.97 -13.19
C GLU A 1068 -54.76 4.97 -11.74
N GLY A 1069 -54.31 4.02 -10.91
CA GLY A 1069 -54.71 3.93 -9.50
C GLY A 1069 -56.21 3.71 -9.28
N CYS A 1070 -56.93 3.14 -10.24
CA CYS A 1070 -58.38 2.93 -10.15
C CYS A 1070 -58.73 1.44 -10.06
N THR A 1071 -59.89 1.11 -9.48
CA THR A 1071 -60.40 -0.28 -9.42
C THR A 1071 -61.84 -0.31 -9.89
N ARG A 1072 -62.18 -1.27 -10.75
CA ARG A 1072 -63.53 -1.43 -11.28
C ARG A 1072 -63.97 -2.89 -11.21
N LYS A 1073 -65.24 -3.06 -10.87
CA LYS A 1073 -65.91 -4.35 -11.02
C LYS A 1073 -66.26 -4.52 -12.49
N THR A 1074 -65.76 -5.58 -13.11
CA THR A 1074 -65.97 -5.86 -14.53
C THR A 1074 -66.29 -7.34 -14.75
N ARG A 1075 -66.93 -7.64 -15.89
CA ARG A 1075 -67.25 -8.99 -16.31
C ARG A 1075 -65.98 -9.69 -16.80
N ILE A 1076 -65.81 -10.93 -16.37
CA ILE A 1076 -64.78 -11.83 -16.88
C ILE A 1076 -65.35 -12.50 -18.13
N ILE A 1077 -64.70 -12.30 -19.27
CA ILE A 1077 -65.13 -12.81 -20.56
C ILE A 1077 -64.53 -14.19 -20.81
N ASP A 1078 -63.23 -14.34 -20.56
CA ASP A 1078 -62.53 -15.60 -20.85
C ASP A 1078 -61.30 -15.84 -19.96
N VAL A 1079 -60.85 -17.09 -19.84
CA VAL A 1079 -59.52 -17.48 -19.34
C VAL A 1079 -58.65 -17.83 -20.54
N VAL A 1080 -57.56 -17.08 -20.74
CA VAL A 1080 -56.72 -17.20 -21.95
C VAL A 1080 -55.35 -17.80 -21.70
N TYR A 1081 -54.84 -17.70 -20.47
CA TYR A 1081 -53.55 -18.29 -20.14
C TYR A 1081 -53.48 -18.73 -18.68
N ASN A 1082 -52.82 -19.87 -18.46
CA ASN A 1082 -52.47 -20.37 -17.15
C ASN A 1082 -51.08 -21.02 -17.23
N ALA A 1083 -50.15 -20.60 -16.38
CA ALA A 1083 -48.77 -21.10 -16.43
C ALA A 1083 -48.64 -22.56 -15.97
N SER A 1084 -49.55 -23.04 -15.12
CA SER A 1084 -49.42 -24.35 -14.46
C SER A 1084 -50.06 -25.48 -15.25
N ASN A 1085 -51.20 -25.25 -15.91
CA ASN A 1085 -51.89 -26.29 -16.66
C ASN A 1085 -52.82 -25.71 -17.74
N ASN A 1086 -52.67 -26.16 -18.99
CA ASN A 1086 -53.50 -25.75 -20.11
C ASN A 1086 -54.96 -26.20 -19.98
N GLU A 1087 -55.24 -27.29 -19.28
CA GLU A 1087 -56.60 -27.77 -19.03
C GLU A 1087 -57.43 -26.74 -18.24
N LEU A 1088 -56.79 -25.89 -17.45
CA LEU A 1088 -57.48 -24.81 -16.72
C LEU A 1088 -57.95 -23.69 -17.67
N VAL A 1089 -57.25 -23.49 -18.78
CA VAL A 1089 -57.65 -22.58 -19.86
C VAL A 1089 -58.80 -23.19 -20.66
N ARG A 1090 -58.66 -24.46 -21.09
CA ARG A 1090 -59.69 -25.20 -21.84
C ARG A 1090 -61.01 -25.24 -21.07
N THR A 1091 -60.93 -25.52 -19.78
CA THR A 1091 -62.12 -25.69 -18.94
C THR A 1091 -62.57 -24.39 -18.25
N LYS A 1092 -62.07 -23.22 -18.67
CA LYS A 1092 -62.45 -21.89 -18.18
C LYS A 1092 -62.43 -21.76 -16.64
N THR A 1093 -61.37 -22.28 -16.03
CA THR A 1093 -61.22 -22.34 -14.57
C THR A 1093 -60.51 -21.10 -14.04
N LEU A 1094 -61.17 -20.38 -13.12
CA LEU A 1094 -60.67 -19.18 -12.46
C LEU A 1094 -59.81 -19.57 -11.25
N VAL A 1095 -58.49 -19.45 -11.41
CA VAL A 1095 -57.51 -19.68 -10.34
C VAL A 1095 -56.59 -18.47 -10.20
N LYS A 1096 -55.84 -18.41 -9.08
CA LYS A 1096 -54.81 -17.39 -8.89
C LYS A 1096 -53.77 -17.49 -10.01
N SER A 1097 -53.35 -16.33 -10.50
CA SER A 1097 -52.40 -16.15 -11.60
C SER A 1097 -52.89 -16.64 -12.96
N ALA A 1098 -54.19 -16.95 -13.11
CA ALA A 1098 -54.78 -17.11 -14.42
C ALA A 1098 -54.90 -15.73 -15.09
N ILE A 1099 -54.52 -15.66 -16.36
CA ILE A 1099 -54.73 -14.48 -17.20
C ILE A 1099 -56.09 -14.63 -17.86
N VAL A 1100 -56.91 -13.62 -17.66
CA VAL A 1100 -58.28 -13.55 -18.12
C VAL A 1100 -58.48 -12.34 -19.03
N VAL A 1101 -59.47 -12.44 -19.90
CA VAL A 1101 -60.00 -11.32 -20.65
C VAL A 1101 -61.17 -10.76 -19.88
N ILE A 1102 -61.17 -9.45 -19.64
CA ILE A 1102 -62.23 -8.72 -18.93
C ILE A 1102 -62.83 -7.64 -19.84
N ASP A 1103 -64.05 -7.22 -19.54
CA ASP A 1103 -64.71 -6.11 -20.24
C ASP A 1103 -64.03 -4.77 -19.91
N ALA A 1104 -63.64 -4.03 -20.94
CA ALA A 1104 -62.95 -2.75 -20.83
C ALA A 1104 -63.90 -1.58 -20.47
N THR A 1105 -65.21 -1.75 -20.68
CA THR A 1105 -66.21 -0.67 -20.62
C THR A 1105 -66.19 0.10 -19.29
N PRO A 1106 -66.14 -0.55 -18.11
CA PRO A 1106 -66.09 0.17 -16.82
C PRO A 1106 -64.83 1.02 -16.62
N PHE A 1107 -63.71 0.63 -17.25
CA PHE A 1107 -62.46 1.38 -17.20
C PHE A 1107 -62.45 2.52 -18.23
N ARG A 1108 -63.00 2.29 -19.43
CA ARG A 1108 -63.17 3.32 -20.46
C ARG A 1108 -64.03 4.48 -19.94
N GLN A 1109 -65.20 4.17 -19.40
CA GLN A 1109 -66.10 5.18 -18.82
C GLN A 1109 -65.45 5.96 -17.68
N TRP A 1110 -64.64 5.30 -16.85
CA TRP A 1110 -63.92 6.00 -15.79
C TRP A 1110 -62.85 6.94 -16.37
N TYR A 1111 -62.06 6.49 -17.33
CA TYR A 1111 -61.00 7.26 -17.96
C TYR A 1111 -61.56 8.50 -18.67
N GLU A 1112 -62.62 8.32 -19.47
CA GLU A 1112 -63.28 9.41 -20.21
C GLU A 1112 -63.84 10.46 -19.24
N ASN A 1113 -64.41 10.05 -18.11
CA ASN A 1113 -64.86 10.98 -17.06
C ASN A 1113 -63.72 11.63 -16.26
N HIS A 1114 -62.59 10.92 -16.07
CA HIS A 1114 -61.48 11.40 -15.24
C HIS A 1114 -60.65 12.45 -15.96
N TYR A 1115 -60.41 12.26 -17.27
CA TYR A 1115 -59.54 13.09 -18.10
C TYR A 1115 -60.30 13.96 -19.11
N ALA A 1116 -61.59 13.71 -19.34
CA ALA A 1116 -62.36 14.33 -20.41
C ALA A 1116 -61.65 14.20 -21.77
N LEU A 1117 -61.16 12.99 -22.06
CA LEU A 1117 -60.50 12.59 -23.31
C LEU A 1117 -60.98 11.19 -23.72
N PRO A 1118 -61.20 10.92 -25.02
CA PRO A 1118 -61.55 9.58 -25.50
C PRO A 1118 -60.36 8.62 -25.39
N ILE A 1119 -60.63 7.32 -25.17
CA ILE A 1119 -59.61 6.25 -25.17
C ILE A 1119 -60.05 5.05 -26.02
N GLY A 1120 -59.14 4.55 -26.87
CA GLY A 1120 -59.36 3.34 -27.64
C GLY A 1120 -60.49 3.43 -28.66
N ARG A 1121 -60.53 4.50 -29.47
CA ARG A 1121 -61.47 4.66 -30.60
C ARG A 1121 -60.73 4.58 -31.94
N LYS A 1122 -61.37 4.05 -32.99
CA LYS A 1122 -60.83 4.12 -34.36
C LYS A 1122 -60.81 5.58 -34.82
N LYS A 1123 -59.73 5.99 -35.48
CA LYS A 1123 -59.55 7.34 -36.06
C LYS A 1123 -60.75 7.64 -36.99
N GLY A 1124 -61.58 8.63 -36.65
CA GLY A 1124 -62.73 9.05 -37.45
C GLY A 1124 -64.11 8.53 -37.02
N ALA A 1125 -64.24 7.79 -35.90
CA ALA A 1125 -65.56 7.39 -35.39
C ALA A 1125 -66.33 8.60 -34.82
N LYS A 1126 -67.56 8.84 -35.30
CA LYS A 1126 -68.46 9.91 -34.78
C LYS A 1126 -68.79 9.67 -33.31
N LEU A 1127 -68.72 10.72 -32.50
CA LEU A 1127 -69.15 10.72 -31.10
C LEU A 1127 -70.68 10.64 -31.06
N THR A 1128 -71.24 9.93 -30.07
CA THR A 1128 -72.68 9.98 -29.81
C THR A 1128 -73.03 11.28 -29.08
N GLU A 1129 -74.28 11.77 -29.21
CA GLU A 1129 -74.73 13.02 -28.57
C GLU A 1129 -74.47 13.05 -27.05
N GLN A 1130 -74.59 11.90 -26.38
CA GLN A 1130 -74.30 11.75 -24.95
C GLN A 1130 -72.80 11.91 -24.63
N GLU A 1131 -71.91 11.51 -25.53
CA GLU A 1131 -70.46 11.61 -25.36
C GLU A 1131 -69.96 13.03 -25.65
N GLU A 1132 -70.50 13.69 -26.68
CA GLU A 1132 -70.20 15.10 -26.95
C GLU A 1132 -70.61 15.99 -25.79
N ALA A 1133 -71.76 15.71 -25.16
CA ALA A 1133 -72.20 16.41 -23.95
C ALA A 1133 -71.22 16.25 -22.78
N ILE A 1134 -70.57 15.09 -22.62
CA ILE A 1134 -69.56 14.88 -21.56
C ILE A 1134 -68.28 15.64 -21.86
N PHE A 1135 -67.81 15.66 -23.11
CA PHE A 1135 -66.56 16.33 -23.46
C PHE A 1135 -66.71 17.86 -23.47
N ASN A 1136 -67.84 18.38 -23.95
CA ASN A 1136 -68.12 19.81 -24.12
C ASN A 1136 -68.95 20.43 -22.98
N ALA A 1137 -69.18 19.72 -21.88
CA ALA A 1137 -69.87 20.28 -20.71
C ALA A 1137 -69.18 21.55 -20.17
N THR A 1138 -69.96 22.61 -19.96
CA THR A 1138 -69.55 23.85 -19.30
C THR A 1138 -69.13 23.55 -17.86
N ARG A 1139 -67.89 23.88 -17.48
CA ARG A 1139 -67.32 23.55 -16.17
C ARG A 1139 -66.81 24.81 -15.48
N SER A 1140 -66.75 24.79 -14.14
CA SER A 1140 -66.16 25.89 -13.38
C SER A 1140 -64.66 26.01 -13.63
N LYS A 1141 -64.09 27.22 -13.52
CA LYS A 1141 -62.64 27.47 -13.68
C LYS A 1141 -61.77 26.56 -12.79
N ALA A 1142 -62.25 26.20 -11.59
CA ALA A 1142 -61.56 25.28 -10.69
C ALA A 1142 -61.55 23.83 -11.23
N ALA A 1143 -62.65 23.37 -11.83
CA ALA A 1143 -62.75 22.06 -12.46
C ALA A 1143 -61.90 21.98 -13.73
N GLU A 1144 -61.85 23.04 -14.54
CA GLU A 1144 -60.98 23.15 -15.71
C GLU A 1144 -59.50 23.07 -15.34
N LYS A 1145 -59.07 23.82 -14.31
CA LYS A 1145 -57.70 23.76 -13.79
C LYS A 1145 -57.34 22.38 -13.27
N LYS A 1146 -58.30 21.66 -12.66
CA LYS A 1146 -58.11 20.27 -12.18
C LYS A 1146 -57.99 19.28 -13.35
N LEU A 1147 -58.76 19.46 -14.43
CA LEU A 1147 -58.68 18.65 -15.64
C LEU A 1147 -57.38 18.90 -16.41
N ALA A 1148 -56.97 20.16 -16.57
CA ALA A 1148 -55.71 20.52 -17.22
C ALA A 1148 -54.50 19.86 -16.54
N LYS A 1149 -54.48 19.85 -15.19
CA LYS A 1149 -53.44 19.13 -14.42
C LYS A 1149 -53.46 17.62 -14.65
N ARG A 1150 -54.65 17.00 -14.75
CA ARG A 1150 -54.78 15.55 -14.99
C ARG A 1150 -54.39 15.15 -16.41
N ARG A 1151 -54.72 15.97 -17.43
CA ARG A 1151 -54.42 15.68 -18.84
C ARG A 1151 -52.93 15.49 -19.12
N ILE A 1152 -52.05 16.08 -18.31
CA ILE A 1152 -50.59 15.90 -18.42
C ILE A 1152 -50.19 14.42 -18.32
N THR A 1153 -50.88 13.64 -17.48
CA THR A 1153 -50.59 12.21 -17.26
C THR A 1153 -51.54 11.27 -18.00
N ALA A 1154 -52.41 11.78 -18.88
CA ALA A 1154 -53.44 10.97 -19.53
C ALA A 1154 -52.88 9.96 -20.55
N LYS A 1155 -51.65 10.11 -21.02
CA LYS A 1155 -51.11 9.24 -22.07
C LYS A 1155 -50.99 7.79 -21.61
N VAL A 1156 -51.78 6.90 -22.22
CA VAL A 1156 -51.75 5.45 -22.01
C VAL A 1156 -50.77 4.78 -22.98
N GLU A 1157 -50.19 3.66 -22.58
CA GLU A 1157 -49.29 2.86 -23.42
C GLU A 1157 -50.01 2.32 -24.68
N PRO A 1158 -49.39 2.37 -25.87
CA PRO A 1158 -50.04 1.97 -27.13
C PRO A 1158 -50.62 0.54 -27.12
N ALA A 1159 -49.93 -0.43 -26.51
CA ALA A 1159 -50.39 -1.82 -26.45
C ALA A 1159 -51.65 -2.00 -25.59
N LEU A 1160 -51.83 -1.16 -24.57
CA LEU A 1160 -53.04 -1.15 -23.75
C LEU A 1160 -54.16 -0.36 -24.44
N GLU A 1161 -53.82 0.74 -25.13
CA GLU A 1161 -54.77 1.50 -25.94
C GLU A 1161 -55.39 0.65 -27.06
N GLU A 1162 -54.61 -0.22 -27.71
CA GLU A 1162 -55.09 -1.22 -28.68
C GLU A 1162 -56.11 -2.20 -28.04
N GLN A 1163 -55.89 -2.61 -26.79
CA GLN A 1163 -56.86 -3.45 -26.06
C GLN A 1163 -58.16 -2.71 -25.77
N PHE A 1164 -58.10 -1.42 -25.42
CA PHE A 1164 -59.29 -0.58 -25.30
C PHE A 1164 -60.07 -0.46 -26.62
N GLN A 1165 -59.41 -0.44 -27.79
CA GLN A 1165 -60.10 -0.49 -29.09
C GLN A 1165 -60.88 -1.78 -29.30
N SER A 1166 -60.34 -2.91 -28.84
CA SER A 1166 -61.01 -4.22 -28.93
C SER A 1166 -62.16 -4.40 -27.92
N GLY A 1167 -62.33 -3.47 -26.98
CA GLY A 1167 -63.31 -3.56 -25.89
C GLY A 1167 -62.98 -4.60 -24.82
N ARG A 1168 -61.76 -5.17 -24.86
CA ARG A 1168 -61.34 -6.30 -24.03
C ARG A 1168 -59.95 -6.05 -23.46
N LEU A 1169 -59.81 -6.12 -22.14
CA LEU A 1169 -58.50 -5.97 -21.47
C LEU A 1169 -58.02 -7.32 -20.97
N LEU A 1170 -56.71 -7.54 -21.02
CA LEU A 1170 -56.08 -8.67 -20.33
C LEU A 1170 -55.83 -8.31 -18.87
N ALA A 1171 -56.13 -9.23 -17.96
CA ALA A 1171 -55.96 -9.05 -16.53
C ALA A 1171 -55.49 -10.32 -15.84
N CYS A 1172 -54.74 -10.18 -14.75
CA CYS A 1172 -54.27 -11.29 -13.93
C CYS A 1172 -55.10 -11.41 -12.66
N ILE A 1173 -55.64 -12.60 -12.38
CA ILE A 1173 -56.35 -12.87 -11.12
C ILE A 1173 -55.34 -13.01 -9.98
N THR A 1174 -55.41 -12.18 -8.95
CA THR A 1174 -54.54 -12.27 -7.75
C THR A 1174 -55.19 -13.00 -6.59
N SER A 1175 -56.52 -13.01 -6.54
CA SER A 1175 -57.28 -13.75 -5.54
C SER A 1175 -57.25 -15.26 -5.81
N ARG A 1176 -57.77 -16.05 -4.87
CA ARG A 1176 -58.05 -17.49 -5.06
C ARG A 1176 -59.57 -17.69 -5.08
N PRO A 1177 -60.24 -17.58 -6.24
CA PRO A 1177 -61.70 -17.60 -6.33
C PRO A 1177 -62.37 -18.73 -5.53
N GLY A 1178 -61.85 -19.95 -5.66
CA GLY A 1178 -62.36 -21.12 -4.93
C GLY A 1178 -62.10 -21.13 -3.41
N GLN A 1179 -61.38 -20.15 -2.85
CA GLN A 1179 -61.13 -20.03 -1.41
C GLN A 1179 -61.71 -18.75 -0.80
N VAL A 1180 -61.84 -17.68 -1.59
CA VAL A 1180 -62.28 -16.36 -1.13
C VAL A 1180 -63.65 -15.94 -1.66
N GLY A 1181 -64.20 -16.66 -2.63
CA GLY A 1181 -65.51 -16.36 -3.23
C GLY A 1181 -65.51 -15.18 -4.20
N ARG A 1182 -64.34 -14.63 -4.53
CA ARG A 1182 -64.16 -13.43 -5.37
C ARG A 1182 -63.01 -13.62 -6.35
N ALA A 1183 -63.13 -13.07 -7.55
CA ALA A 1183 -62.07 -13.02 -8.56
C ALA A 1183 -61.53 -11.59 -8.61
N ASP A 1184 -60.55 -11.28 -7.75
CA ASP A 1184 -59.94 -9.95 -7.71
C ASP A 1184 -58.57 -10.02 -8.42
N GLY A 1185 -58.17 -8.96 -9.10
CA GLY A 1185 -56.99 -8.95 -9.97
C GLY A 1185 -56.53 -7.56 -10.37
N TYR A 1186 -55.65 -7.49 -11.36
CA TYR A 1186 -55.20 -6.23 -11.97
C TYR A 1186 -55.11 -6.36 -13.50
N VAL A 1187 -55.32 -5.24 -14.21
CA VAL A 1187 -55.14 -5.11 -15.66
C VAL A 1187 -53.65 -5.23 -15.98
N LEU A 1188 -53.30 -6.01 -17.00
CA LEU A 1188 -51.93 -6.17 -17.44
C LEU A 1188 -51.46 -4.97 -18.28
N GLU A 1189 -50.28 -4.44 -17.97
CA GLU A 1189 -49.69 -3.27 -18.64
C GLU A 1189 -48.19 -3.49 -18.87
N GLY A 1190 -47.56 -2.69 -19.72
CA GLY A 1190 -46.12 -2.68 -19.96
C GLY A 1190 -45.57 -3.98 -20.51
N LYS A 1191 -44.33 -4.29 -20.09
CA LYS A 1191 -43.62 -5.52 -20.47
C LYS A 1191 -44.35 -6.80 -20.07
N GLU A 1192 -45.17 -6.75 -19.02
CA GLU A 1192 -45.98 -7.91 -18.62
C GLU A 1192 -47.09 -8.19 -19.63
N LEU A 1193 -47.77 -7.14 -20.10
CA LEU A 1193 -48.75 -7.23 -21.19
C LEU A 1193 -48.12 -7.79 -22.48
N GLU A 1194 -46.98 -7.25 -22.90
CA GLU A 1194 -46.25 -7.73 -24.08
C GLU A 1194 -45.83 -9.19 -23.97
N PHE A 1195 -45.40 -9.61 -22.78
CA PHE A 1195 -44.99 -10.99 -22.52
C PHE A 1195 -46.17 -11.95 -22.71
N TYR A 1196 -47.32 -11.66 -22.11
CA TYR A 1196 -48.49 -12.52 -22.24
C TYR A 1196 -49.12 -12.46 -23.64
N LEU A 1197 -49.11 -11.30 -24.31
CA LEU A 1197 -49.52 -11.21 -25.71
C LEU A 1197 -48.66 -12.12 -26.61
N ARG A 1198 -47.33 -12.13 -26.43
CA ARG A 1198 -46.43 -13.04 -27.15
C ARG A 1198 -46.72 -14.51 -26.82
N LYS A 1199 -46.91 -14.85 -25.55
CA LYS A 1199 -47.23 -16.23 -25.12
C LYS A 1199 -48.56 -16.73 -25.64
N ILE A 1200 -49.58 -15.87 -25.72
CA ILE A 1200 -50.89 -16.21 -26.27
C ILE A 1200 -50.82 -16.33 -27.80
N LYS A 1201 -50.12 -15.43 -28.50
CA LYS A 1201 -49.91 -15.50 -29.96
C LYS A 1201 -49.15 -16.75 -30.39
N ALA A 1202 -48.02 -17.07 -29.75
CA ALA A 1202 -47.20 -18.26 -30.06
C ALA A 1202 -47.94 -19.59 -29.84
N LYS A 1203 -49.05 -19.57 -29.11
CA LYS A 1203 -49.88 -20.73 -28.82
C LYS A 1203 -51.09 -20.88 -29.74
N LYS A 1204 -51.38 -19.85 -30.55
CA LYS A 1204 -52.36 -19.92 -31.65
C LYS A 1204 -51.70 -20.35 -32.97
N SER A 1205 -50.38 -20.24 -33.08
CA SER A 1205 -49.60 -20.65 -34.26
C SER A 1205 -49.06 -22.09 -34.18
N LYS A 1206 -49.39 -22.81 -33.11
CA LYS A 1206 -49.19 -24.24 -32.89
C LYS A 1206 -50.55 -24.84 -32.58
#